data_AF-A0A7X3H7F3-F1
#
_entry.id   AF-A0A7X3H7F3-F1
#
_cell.length_a   1.000
_cell.length_b   1.000
_cell.length_c   1.000
_cell.angle_alpha   90.00
_cell.angle_beta   90.00
_cell.angle_gamma   90.00
#
_symmetry.space_group_name_H-M   'P 1'
#
loop_
_entity.id
_entity.type
_entity.pdbx_description
1 polymer ?
#
loop_
_entity_poly.entity_id
_entity_poly.type
_entity_poly.pdbx_seq_one_letter_code
_entity_poly.pdbx_strand_id
1 'polypeptide(L)'
;MARQEILLGTAPTGEGGDDARQAFERVNQMTAELYATDQAQQQQIAALQQADADLVEDVAAVDARLSTVVEGLGVTLQGKVDKRPGYDLSQENYTTAEKTKLAGLESSHWRGLFPTLAALQAAIPTGAPGDYADVDAGVGVDVQRYLWDPSDAGWILQSSGGGSMTPAQIKVAYESNPDTNAYSDLEKQKLTGIEAGAQVNAPAVTQAEAEAGTGTTLRSWSALRIWQAIAAASSKFRDMTVRDYGAVGGGVTDDTSAFLAALAASSLVLVPPGTYRINPGVLRITSNLTLRGAGRNLTRLIWPQADGTAANMFRSLGDVSNVEITGITFTGNRSYQTTGNSQQQVCLDFRDGGSENVLVRDCTFEEFGNISGISGAPLLFGALTGTGKKMRNITVEGCTFRNNSNVPGVYGNAMSGITTDASGFSVKNCVFEQNITAAQNCIYLLGNSSALISNVQVTGNRFNLTASIDTMIELNYVSGWDVSGNTAVVTGAADAVGILIRESSNEGTISSNSLVNLGTGCKAARGISALQLAGGGFQRNVNINDNVVIGWGAGFNGGGALIVGSGSAIVNVTANNFGGRTNDAANRVGSLIDVVDATNVRVSDNTLHRCSYALSLNASVDLEFSENTLSGVGDGVVGVVTDTYAGTAITGFLCKNNRVLSVNPGTPNFVTANTAAAAGNRIENNVLPSGVKPCNPSFLSKFAVITPPPTGGLVSGATYTFSQGSLSVASGSRVEFGSNLDATLSGTGPGTAAVGDLVLVVPQTPMLGCTFSGAVTADNQVRIVVSNTTGSAQTIAAATWRVVIVKASQLIPII
;
A
#
# COMPACT_ATOMS: atom_id res chain seq x y z
N MET A 1 17.86 -10.38 -39.11
CA MET A 1 19.06 -10.31 -39.99
C MET A 1 19.38 -11.71 -40.50
N ALA A 2 19.87 -11.84 -41.73
CA ALA A 2 20.20 -13.13 -42.33
C ALA A 2 21.33 -13.83 -41.55
N ARG A 3 21.23 -15.16 -41.41
CA ARG A 3 22.16 -16.02 -40.66
C ARG A 3 23.55 -15.93 -41.29
N GLN A 4 24.42 -15.11 -40.70
CA GLN A 4 25.82 -15.01 -41.13
C GLN A 4 26.57 -16.19 -40.51
N GLU A 5 26.87 -17.21 -41.32
CA GLU A 5 27.73 -18.31 -40.89
C GLU A 5 29.15 -17.77 -40.66
N ILE A 6 29.56 -17.73 -39.41
CA ILE A 6 30.92 -17.34 -39.03
C ILE A 6 31.83 -18.54 -39.34
N LEU A 7 32.65 -18.40 -40.38
CA LEU A 7 33.75 -19.32 -40.69
C LEU A 7 34.89 -19.09 -39.68
N LEU A 8 34.91 -19.88 -38.60
CA LEU A 8 36.09 -19.99 -37.72
C LEU A 8 36.96 -21.13 -38.25
N GLY A 9 38.22 -20.82 -38.56
CA GLY A 9 39.21 -21.79 -39.02
C GLY A 9 39.51 -22.90 -38.00
N THR A 10 40.37 -23.84 -38.41
CA THR A 10 40.79 -25.04 -37.67
C THR A 10 40.96 -24.82 -36.17
N ALA A 11 40.17 -25.55 -35.38
CA ALA A 11 40.10 -25.46 -33.92
C ALA A 11 41.42 -25.89 -33.24
N PRO A 12 41.80 -25.27 -32.11
CA PRO A 12 42.99 -25.65 -31.35
C PRO A 12 42.77 -26.98 -30.63
N THR A 13 43.75 -27.88 -30.73
CA THR A 13 43.86 -29.09 -29.92
C THR A 13 44.30 -28.70 -28.51
N GLY A 14 43.35 -28.33 -27.65
CA GLY A 14 43.58 -28.00 -26.24
C GLY A 14 42.87 -28.98 -25.30
N GLU A 15 43.57 -29.39 -24.25
CA GLU A 15 43.19 -30.38 -23.23
C GLU A 15 41.81 -30.09 -22.61
N GLY A 16 40.77 -30.77 -23.09
CA GLY A 16 39.42 -30.66 -22.52
C GLY A 16 38.48 -31.82 -22.81
N GLY A 17 38.91 -32.85 -23.54
CA GLY A 17 38.12 -34.08 -23.77
C GLY A 17 36.89 -33.94 -24.67
N ASP A 18 36.52 -32.72 -25.06
CA ASP A 18 35.42 -32.49 -26.00
C ASP A 18 35.88 -32.65 -27.45
N ASP A 19 35.13 -33.43 -28.24
CA ASP A 19 35.35 -33.45 -29.68
C ASP A 19 34.84 -32.15 -30.34
N ALA A 20 35.28 -31.89 -31.57
CA ALA A 20 34.89 -30.68 -32.29
C ALA A 20 33.36 -30.53 -32.39
N ARG A 21 32.62 -31.64 -32.44
CA ARG A 21 31.16 -31.66 -32.57
C ARG A 21 30.48 -31.13 -31.32
N GLN A 22 30.94 -31.55 -30.14
CA GLN A 22 30.42 -31.10 -28.84
C GLN A 22 30.70 -29.61 -28.61
N ALA A 23 31.86 -29.11 -29.04
CA ALA A 23 32.16 -27.68 -28.99
C ALA A 23 31.23 -26.86 -29.91
N PHE A 24 30.96 -27.33 -31.13
CA PHE A 24 30.00 -26.69 -32.05
C PHE A 24 28.57 -26.69 -31.52
N GLU A 25 28.12 -27.79 -30.89
CA GLU A 25 26.79 -27.88 -30.29
C GLU A 25 26.62 -26.86 -29.15
N ARG A 26 27.62 -26.70 -28.27
CA ARG A 26 27.58 -25.70 -27.20
C ARG A 26 27.58 -24.27 -27.73
N VAL A 27 28.38 -23.95 -28.74
CA VAL A 27 28.38 -22.61 -29.36
C VAL A 27 27.02 -22.30 -29.99
N ASN A 28 26.40 -23.29 -30.65
CA ASN A 28 25.06 -23.12 -31.21
C ASN A 28 23.99 -22.96 -30.12
N GLN A 29 24.09 -23.70 -29.02
CA GLN A 29 23.20 -23.57 -27.88
C GLN A 29 23.34 -22.20 -27.20
N MET A 30 24.58 -21.75 -26.92
CA MET A 30 24.85 -20.42 -26.38
C MET A 30 24.33 -19.31 -27.31
N THR A 31 24.48 -19.49 -28.62
CA THR A 31 23.96 -18.54 -29.61
C THR A 31 22.43 -18.50 -29.58
N ALA A 32 21.76 -19.66 -29.46
CA ALA A 32 20.31 -19.73 -29.36
C ALA A 32 19.78 -19.12 -28.04
N GLU A 33 20.46 -19.36 -26.92
CA GLU A 33 20.17 -18.76 -25.62
C GLU A 33 20.35 -17.23 -25.64
N LEU A 34 21.39 -16.74 -26.33
CA LEU A 34 21.63 -15.31 -26.53
C LEU A 34 20.49 -14.68 -27.36
N TYR A 35 20.07 -15.32 -28.46
CA TYR A 35 18.94 -14.83 -29.26
C TYR A 35 17.61 -14.85 -28.51
N ALA A 36 17.35 -15.87 -27.69
CA ALA A 36 16.15 -15.94 -26.85
C ALA A 36 16.15 -14.82 -25.79
N THR A 37 17.31 -14.55 -25.21
CA THR A 37 17.50 -13.45 -24.24
C THR A 37 17.30 -12.09 -24.89
N ASP A 38 17.84 -11.88 -26.10
CA ASP A 38 17.62 -10.64 -26.87
C ASP A 38 16.14 -10.44 -27.22
N GLN A 39 15.43 -11.49 -27.65
CA GLN A 39 13.99 -11.41 -27.89
C GLN A 39 13.17 -11.08 -26.63
N ALA A 40 13.52 -11.66 -25.48
CA ALA A 40 12.87 -11.34 -24.21
C ALA A 40 13.13 -9.87 -23.79
N GLN A 41 14.36 -9.38 -23.99
CA GLN A 41 14.70 -7.97 -23.76
C GLN A 41 13.93 -7.03 -24.69
N GLN A 42 13.80 -7.36 -25.98
CA GLN A 42 13.00 -6.57 -26.92
C GLN A 42 11.52 -6.52 -26.53
N GLN A 43 10.94 -7.62 -26.05
CA GLN A 43 9.56 -7.63 -25.54
C GLN A 43 9.40 -6.77 -24.28
N GLN A 44 10.39 -6.80 -23.39
CA GLN A 44 10.38 -5.97 -22.18
C GLN A 44 10.53 -4.48 -22.51
N ILE A 45 11.36 -4.11 -23.50
CA ILE A 45 11.47 -2.73 -23.99
C ILE A 45 10.15 -2.26 -24.60
N ALA A 46 9.47 -3.10 -25.40
CA ALA A 46 8.17 -2.75 -25.97
C ALA A 46 7.10 -2.53 -24.89
N ALA A 47 7.09 -3.34 -23.83
CA ALA A 47 6.18 -3.15 -22.70
C ALA A 47 6.45 -1.85 -21.93
N LEU A 48 7.72 -1.49 -21.75
CA LEU A 48 8.11 -0.22 -21.13
C LEU A 48 7.72 0.99 -22.00
N GLN A 49 7.87 0.89 -23.32
CA GLN A 49 7.43 1.94 -24.25
C GLN A 49 5.92 2.13 -24.23
N GLN A 50 5.13 1.06 -24.08
CA GLN A 50 3.68 1.17 -23.93
C GLN A 50 3.31 1.82 -22.59
N ALA A 51 3.95 1.43 -21.49
CA ALA A 51 3.70 2.03 -20.19
C ALA A 51 4.06 3.52 -20.14
N ASP A 52 5.12 3.94 -20.85
CA ASP A 52 5.49 5.35 -21.01
C ASP A 52 4.42 6.14 -21.80
N ALA A 53 3.87 5.54 -22.86
CA ALA A 53 2.78 6.13 -23.63
C ALA A 53 1.50 6.32 -22.78
N ASP A 54 1.15 5.32 -21.96
CA ASP A 54 -0.01 5.41 -21.06
C ASP A 54 0.20 6.51 -20.00
N LEU A 55 1.42 6.68 -19.48
CA LEU A 55 1.77 7.74 -18.52
C LEU A 55 1.65 9.15 -19.13
N VAL A 56 2.01 9.31 -20.41
CA VAL A 56 1.85 10.58 -21.14
C VAL A 56 0.36 10.94 -21.29
N GLU A 57 -0.51 9.96 -21.51
CA GLU A 57 -1.96 10.16 -21.57
C GLU A 57 -2.54 10.63 -20.22
N ASP A 58 -2.08 10.03 -19.12
CA ASP A 58 -2.47 10.43 -17.76
C ASP A 58 -2.03 11.87 -17.42
N VAL A 59 -0.82 12.28 -17.83
CA VAL A 59 -0.32 13.65 -17.63
C VAL A 59 -1.19 14.67 -18.39
N ALA A 60 -1.59 14.34 -19.63
CA ALA A 60 -2.48 15.19 -20.42
C ALA A 60 -3.86 15.34 -19.75
N ALA A 61 -4.39 14.26 -19.16
CA ALA A 61 -5.65 14.30 -18.41
C ALA A 61 -5.55 15.16 -17.14
N VAL A 62 -4.41 15.12 -16.44
CA VAL A 62 -4.16 15.97 -15.27
C VAL A 62 -4.05 17.45 -15.67
N ASP A 63 -3.37 17.77 -16.77
CA ASP A 63 -3.23 19.14 -17.26
C ASP A 63 -4.59 19.76 -17.64
N ALA A 64 -5.46 18.99 -18.29
CA ALA A 64 -6.83 19.40 -18.60
C ALA A 64 -7.66 19.71 -17.33
N ARG A 65 -7.51 18.90 -16.28
CA ARG A 65 -8.16 19.14 -14.97
C ARG A 65 -7.61 20.40 -14.30
N LEU A 66 -6.30 20.64 -14.38
CA LEU A 66 -5.65 21.82 -13.80
C LEU A 66 -6.11 23.10 -14.52
N SER A 67 -6.19 23.09 -15.84
CA SER A 67 -6.70 24.22 -16.64
C SER A 67 -8.12 24.60 -16.20
N THR A 68 -8.98 23.60 -15.99
CA THR A 68 -10.36 23.81 -15.52
C THR A 68 -10.40 24.47 -14.13
N VAL A 69 -9.51 24.06 -13.21
CA VAL A 69 -9.41 24.66 -11.86
C VAL A 69 -8.92 26.11 -11.93
N VAL A 70 -7.92 26.40 -12.77
CA VAL A 70 -7.38 27.76 -12.97
C VAL A 70 -8.46 28.70 -13.53
N GLU A 71 -9.24 28.24 -14.51
CA GLU A 71 -10.39 29.00 -15.03
C GLU A 71 -11.43 29.29 -13.94
N GLY A 72 -11.77 28.28 -13.13
CA GLY A 72 -12.70 28.45 -12.00
C GLY A 72 -12.22 29.44 -10.94
N LEU A 73 -10.92 29.46 -10.64
CA LEU A 73 -10.31 30.45 -9.75
C LEU A 73 -10.33 31.86 -10.33
N GLY A 74 -10.09 32.01 -11.64
CA GLY A 74 -10.18 33.29 -12.36
C GLY A 74 -11.57 33.92 -12.26
N VAL A 75 -12.62 33.11 -12.46
CA VAL A 75 -14.02 33.55 -12.31
C VAL A 75 -14.31 33.97 -10.86
N THR A 76 -13.80 33.22 -9.89
CA THR A 76 -14.01 33.51 -8.45
C THR A 76 -13.31 34.81 -8.03
N LEU A 77 -12.11 35.10 -8.55
CA LEU A 77 -11.40 36.35 -8.27
C LEU A 77 -12.10 37.57 -8.85
N GLN A 78 -12.68 37.44 -10.05
CA GLN A 78 -13.42 38.55 -10.69
C GLN A 78 -14.64 39.00 -9.88
N GLY A 79 -15.22 38.10 -9.08
CA GLY A 79 -16.34 38.42 -8.19
C GLY A 79 -15.97 39.03 -6.83
N LYS A 80 -14.68 39.17 -6.49
CA LYS A 80 -14.22 39.63 -5.16
C LYS A 80 -13.70 41.07 -5.09
N VAL A 81 -13.75 41.85 -6.17
CA VAL A 81 -13.29 43.24 -6.18
C VAL A 81 -14.46 44.19 -6.43
N ASP A 82 -14.85 44.96 -5.41
CA ASP A 82 -15.89 46.00 -5.52
C ASP A 82 -15.39 47.15 -6.41
N LYS A 83 -15.69 47.10 -7.71
CA LYS A 83 -15.44 48.22 -8.63
C LYS A 83 -16.56 49.25 -8.49
N ARG A 84 -16.28 50.41 -7.88
CA ARG A 84 -17.18 51.56 -7.95
C ARG A 84 -17.04 52.24 -9.33
N PRO A 85 -18.14 52.48 -10.07
CA PRO A 85 -18.07 53.19 -11.35
C PRO A 85 -17.41 54.57 -11.17
N GLY A 86 -16.37 54.85 -11.96
CA GLY A 86 -15.64 56.14 -11.96
C GLY A 86 -14.30 56.17 -11.21
N TYR A 87 -13.86 55.05 -10.62
CA TYR A 87 -12.56 54.94 -9.95
C TYR A 87 -11.72 53.80 -10.53
N ASP A 88 -10.41 54.02 -10.68
CA ASP A 88 -9.44 52.98 -11.08
C ASP A 88 -8.70 52.39 -9.85
N LEU A 89 -8.02 51.25 -10.02
CA LEU A 89 -7.46 50.42 -8.93
C LEU A 89 -6.33 51.07 -8.10
N SER A 90 -5.78 52.19 -8.55
CA SER A 90 -4.88 53.05 -7.77
C SER A 90 -4.88 54.45 -8.37
N GLN A 91 -5.47 55.43 -7.68
CA GLN A 91 -5.27 56.84 -8.04
C GLN A 91 -4.35 57.55 -7.03
N GLU A 92 -3.27 58.11 -7.58
CA GLU A 92 -2.37 59.09 -6.99
C GLU A 92 -3.16 60.38 -6.67
N ASN A 93 -3.46 60.63 -5.41
CA ASN A 93 -4.10 61.87 -4.97
C ASN A 93 -3.03 62.96 -4.82
N TYR A 94 -3.15 64.09 -5.53
CA TYR A 94 -2.39 65.31 -5.22
C TYR A 94 -2.41 65.57 -3.73
N THR A 95 -1.23 65.79 -3.17
CA THR A 95 -1.04 65.96 -1.73
C THR A 95 -1.79 67.20 -1.23
N THR A 96 -2.15 67.21 0.05
CA THR A 96 -2.78 68.38 0.69
C THR A 96 -1.94 69.65 0.52
N ALA A 97 -0.62 69.52 0.40
CA ALA A 97 0.28 70.63 0.12
C ALA A 97 0.05 71.24 -1.27
N GLU A 98 -0.12 70.41 -2.30
CA GLU A 98 -0.36 70.87 -3.68
C GLU A 98 -1.73 71.54 -3.82
N LYS A 99 -2.75 71.02 -3.14
CA LYS A 99 -4.09 71.64 -3.10
C LYS A 99 -4.08 72.99 -2.38
N THR A 100 -3.26 73.12 -1.32
CA THR A 100 -3.10 74.37 -0.59
C THR A 100 -2.35 75.42 -1.43
N LYS A 101 -1.37 75.01 -2.23
CA LYS A 101 -0.63 75.90 -3.14
C LYS A 101 -1.52 76.44 -4.26
N LEU A 102 -2.39 75.61 -4.85
CA LEU A 102 -3.33 76.07 -5.88
C LEU A 102 -4.43 77.00 -5.34
N ALA A 103 -4.88 76.80 -4.10
CA ALA A 103 -5.91 77.63 -3.48
C ALA A 103 -5.41 79.05 -3.11
N GLY A 104 -4.09 79.28 -3.08
CA GLY A 104 -3.47 80.54 -2.69
C GLY A 104 -3.15 81.52 -3.82
N LEU A 105 -3.51 81.23 -5.08
CA LEU A 105 -3.29 82.13 -6.21
C LEU A 105 -4.38 83.22 -6.25
N GLU A 106 -4.02 84.47 -5.94
CA GLU A 106 -4.95 85.61 -6.02
C GLU A 106 -5.31 85.95 -7.48
N SER A 107 -6.59 86.25 -7.73
CA SER A 107 -7.10 86.64 -9.03
C SER A 107 -6.67 88.07 -9.42
N SER A 108 -6.57 88.36 -10.72
CA SER A 108 -6.14 89.67 -11.25
C SER A 108 -6.90 90.88 -10.67
N HIS A 109 -6.16 91.95 -10.36
CA HIS A 109 -6.66 93.24 -9.88
C HIS A 109 -7.10 94.21 -10.99
N TRP A 110 -7.02 93.80 -12.26
CA TRP A 110 -7.54 94.62 -13.36
C TRP A 110 -9.07 94.62 -13.37
N ARG A 111 -9.68 95.80 -13.53
CA ARG A 111 -11.12 96.03 -13.42
C ARG A 111 -11.80 96.47 -14.73
N GLY A 112 -11.02 96.64 -15.79
CA GLY A 112 -11.52 96.91 -17.14
C GLY A 112 -11.23 98.32 -17.66
N LEU A 113 -11.84 98.64 -18.81
CA LEU A 113 -11.74 99.92 -19.51
C LEU A 113 -13.11 100.62 -19.48
N PHE A 114 -13.16 101.89 -19.10
CA PHE A 114 -14.38 102.67 -18.94
C PHE A 114 -14.34 103.96 -19.76
N PRO A 115 -15.48 104.46 -20.26
CA PRO A 115 -15.50 105.68 -21.07
C PRO A 115 -15.32 106.97 -20.25
N THR A 116 -15.58 106.94 -18.93
CA THR A 116 -15.34 108.07 -18.02
C THR A 116 -15.07 107.54 -16.60
N LEU A 117 -14.45 108.37 -15.75
CA LEU A 117 -14.27 108.05 -14.33
C LEU A 117 -15.63 107.80 -13.63
N ALA A 118 -16.66 108.54 -14.00
CA ALA A 118 -18.00 108.34 -13.47
C ALA A 118 -18.57 106.95 -13.84
N ALA A 119 -18.27 106.46 -15.06
CA ALA A 119 -18.67 105.12 -15.48
C ALA A 119 -17.92 104.03 -14.70
N LEU A 120 -16.62 104.21 -14.45
CA LEU A 120 -15.85 103.34 -13.57
C LEU A 120 -16.44 103.31 -12.15
N GLN A 121 -16.67 104.48 -11.55
CA GLN A 121 -17.23 104.61 -10.20
C GLN A 121 -18.66 104.07 -10.09
N ALA A 122 -19.46 104.14 -11.16
CA ALA A 122 -20.79 103.55 -11.18
C ALA A 122 -20.76 102.02 -11.29
N ALA A 123 -19.87 101.49 -12.14
CA ALA A 123 -19.74 100.04 -12.32
C ALA A 123 -19.06 99.37 -11.11
N ILE A 124 -18.08 100.05 -10.51
CA ILE A 124 -17.26 99.55 -9.42
C ILE A 124 -17.11 100.68 -8.39
N PRO A 125 -18.11 100.87 -7.52
CA PRO A 125 -18.10 101.95 -6.52
C PRO A 125 -17.00 101.77 -5.47
N THR A 126 -16.54 100.54 -5.27
CA THR A 126 -15.54 100.18 -4.27
C THR A 126 -14.61 99.11 -4.86
N GLY A 127 -13.32 99.42 -4.99
CA GLY A 127 -12.29 98.46 -5.35
C GLY A 127 -11.66 97.77 -4.14
N ALA A 128 -10.89 96.72 -4.38
CA ALA A 128 -9.93 96.17 -3.43
C ALA A 128 -8.57 96.91 -3.57
N PRO A 129 -7.72 96.94 -2.51
CA PRO A 129 -6.37 97.47 -2.64
C PRO A 129 -5.61 96.80 -3.79
N GLY A 130 -4.99 97.61 -4.66
CA GLY A 130 -4.29 97.13 -5.86
C GLY A 130 -5.15 97.08 -7.12
N ASP A 131 -6.47 97.25 -7.00
CA ASP A 131 -7.35 97.33 -8.16
C ASP A 131 -7.01 98.51 -9.06
N TYR A 132 -7.03 98.29 -10.37
CA TYR A 132 -6.85 99.34 -11.36
C TYR A 132 -7.77 99.16 -12.55
N ALA A 133 -8.22 100.28 -13.09
CA ALA A 133 -9.03 100.36 -14.29
C ALA A 133 -8.51 101.47 -15.19
N ASP A 134 -8.72 101.33 -16.48
CA ASP A 134 -8.38 102.36 -17.45
C ASP A 134 -9.64 103.15 -17.83
N VAL A 135 -9.49 104.45 -18.04
CA VAL A 135 -10.56 105.36 -18.44
C VAL A 135 -10.14 106.06 -19.73
N ASP A 136 -10.93 105.89 -20.78
CA ASP A 136 -10.72 106.49 -22.10
C ASP A 136 -11.89 107.42 -22.42
N ALA A 137 -11.66 108.73 -22.33
CA ALA A 137 -12.68 109.75 -22.58
C ALA A 137 -13.04 109.92 -24.07
N GLY A 138 -12.45 109.11 -24.95
CA GLY A 138 -12.75 109.07 -26.38
C GLY A 138 -11.67 109.72 -27.25
N VAL A 139 -11.97 109.81 -28.54
CA VAL A 139 -11.01 110.15 -29.60
C VAL A 139 -10.27 111.47 -29.30
N GLY A 140 -8.94 111.39 -29.23
CA GLY A 140 -8.05 112.54 -29.03
C GLY A 140 -7.66 112.82 -27.57
N VAL A 141 -8.15 112.01 -26.61
CA VAL A 141 -7.73 112.05 -25.21
C VAL A 141 -6.97 110.76 -24.88
N ASP A 142 -5.83 110.88 -24.19
CA ASP A 142 -5.06 109.70 -23.78
C ASP A 142 -5.78 108.90 -22.69
N VAL A 143 -5.64 107.57 -22.75
CA VAL A 143 -6.19 106.66 -21.73
C VAL A 143 -5.54 106.94 -20.38
N GLN A 144 -6.37 107.12 -19.37
CA GLN A 144 -5.99 107.43 -18.01
C GLN A 144 -6.21 106.21 -17.11
N ARG A 145 -5.15 105.73 -16.45
CA ARG A 145 -5.29 104.66 -15.45
C ARG A 145 -5.72 105.21 -14.11
N TYR A 146 -6.77 104.65 -13.54
CA TYR A 146 -7.22 104.91 -12.18
C TYR A 146 -6.89 103.71 -11.29
N LEU A 147 -6.34 103.98 -10.11
CA LEU A 147 -6.07 102.98 -9.08
C LEU A 147 -7.08 103.16 -7.95
N TRP A 148 -7.54 102.06 -7.36
CA TRP A 148 -8.34 102.14 -6.15
C TRP A 148 -7.44 102.53 -4.97
N ASP A 149 -7.70 103.70 -4.39
CA ASP A 149 -7.07 104.11 -3.14
C ASP A 149 -8.02 103.79 -1.97
N PRO A 150 -7.72 102.75 -1.17
CA PRO A 150 -8.55 102.39 -0.03
C PRO A 150 -8.53 103.44 1.09
N SER A 151 -7.51 104.31 1.15
CA SER A 151 -7.42 105.36 2.19
C SER A 151 -8.35 106.53 1.90
N ASP A 152 -8.53 106.86 0.62
CA ASP A 152 -9.48 107.88 0.16
C ASP A 152 -10.85 107.30 -0.20
N ALA A 153 -10.99 105.96 -0.16
CA ALA A 153 -12.16 105.21 -0.61
C ALA A 153 -12.63 105.63 -2.01
N GLY A 154 -11.68 105.82 -2.93
CA GLY A 154 -11.94 106.37 -4.26
C GLY A 154 -10.96 105.91 -5.33
N TRP A 155 -11.39 106.03 -6.58
CA TRP A 155 -10.55 105.82 -7.76
C TRP A 155 -9.73 107.07 -8.04
N ILE A 156 -8.42 106.97 -7.88
CA ILE A 156 -7.48 108.09 -8.07
C ILE A 156 -6.71 107.93 -9.38
N LEU A 157 -6.48 109.05 -10.08
CA LEU A 157 -5.72 109.05 -11.33
C LEU A 157 -4.25 108.73 -11.06
N GLN A 158 -3.71 107.72 -11.75
CA GLN A 158 -2.30 107.39 -11.70
C GLN A 158 -1.49 108.53 -12.34
N SER A 159 -0.77 109.30 -11.52
CA SER A 159 0.13 110.35 -11.99
C SER A 159 1.26 109.72 -12.81
N SER A 160 1.46 110.18 -14.05
CA SER A 160 2.42 109.64 -15.01
C SER A 160 3.87 109.85 -14.54
N GLY A 161 4.40 108.89 -13.79
CA GLY A 161 5.80 108.82 -13.36
C GLY A 161 6.48 107.56 -13.90
N GLY A 162 6.71 107.51 -15.21
CA GLY A 162 7.39 106.40 -15.87
C GLY A 162 8.89 106.35 -15.54
N GLY A 163 9.31 105.33 -14.80
CA GLY A 163 10.71 104.91 -14.69
C GLY A 163 10.94 103.67 -15.54
N SER A 164 11.62 103.82 -16.68
CA SER A 164 12.07 102.69 -17.50
C SER A 164 13.01 101.80 -16.68
N MET A 165 12.64 100.56 -16.41
CA MET A 165 13.54 99.58 -15.80
C MET A 165 14.58 99.14 -16.84
N THR A 166 15.86 99.18 -16.47
CA THR A 166 16.94 98.63 -17.31
C THR A 166 16.82 97.11 -17.44
N PRO A 167 17.35 96.46 -18.50
CA PRO A 167 17.33 95.00 -18.62
C PRO A 167 17.88 94.25 -17.39
N ALA A 168 18.86 94.82 -16.69
CA ALA A 168 19.37 94.26 -15.44
C ALA A 168 18.33 94.34 -14.29
N GLN A 169 17.61 95.46 -14.17
CA GLN A 169 16.51 95.61 -13.22
C GLN A 169 15.32 94.71 -13.59
N ILE A 170 15.04 94.53 -14.88
CA ILE A 170 14.02 93.57 -15.36
C ILE A 170 14.43 92.15 -15.03
N LYS A 171 15.71 91.78 -15.19
CA LYS A 171 16.22 90.45 -14.83
C LYS A 171 16.11 90.20 -13.32
N VAL A 172 16.51 91.16 -12.48
CA VAL A 172 16.39 91.05 -11.02
C VAL A 172 14.93 90.96 -10.60
N ALA A 173 14.04 91.77 -11.18
CA ALA A 173 12.62 91.72 -10.89
C ALA A 173 11.97 90.40 -11.36
N TYR A 174 12.40 89.89 -12.53
CA TYR A 174 11.98 88.58 -13.04
C TYR A 174 12.44 87.46 -12.10
N GLU A 175 13.74 87.35 -11.82
CA GLU A 175 14.31 86.31 -10.96
C GLU A 175 13.85 86.40 -9.49
N SER A 176 13.36 87.56 -9.03
CA SER A 176 12.81 87.71 -7.67
C SER A 176 11.41 87.14 -7.48
N ASN A 177 10.70 86.71 -8.54
CA ASN A 177 9.37 86.13 -8.36
C ASN A 177 9.45 84.68 -7.87
N PRO A 178 8.67 84.27 -6.86
CA PRO A 178 8.78 82.95 -6.20
C PRO A 178 8.55 81.68 -7.03
N ASP A 179 8.21 81.76 -8.32
CA ASP A 179 7.90 80.60 -9.19
C ASP A 179 8.20 80.92 -10.69
N THR A 180 9.35 81.53 -11.02
CA THR A 180 9.67 81.86 -12.43
C THR A 180 10.11 80.69 -13.31
N ASN A 181 10.31 79.50 -12.74
CA ASN A 181 10.87 78.33 -13.45
C ASN A 181 12.05 78.69 -14.38
N ALA A 182 12.82 79.70 -13.99
CA ALA A 182 13.88 80.26 -14.82
C ALA A 182 15.08 79.31 -14.75
N TYR A 183 15.37 78.61 -15.84
CA TYR A 183 16.54 77.73 -15.92
C TYR A 183 17.83 78.57 -15.92
N SER A 184 18.30 78.86 -14.72
CA SER A 184 19.37 79.80 -14.41
C SER A 184 20.74 79.25 -14.79
N ASP A 185 21.72 80.14 -14.95
CA ASP A 185 23.09 79.72 -15.25
C ASP A 185 23.73 78.93 -14.08
N LEU A 186 23.24 79.14 -12.85
CA LEU A 186 23.62 78.34 -11.68
C LEU A 186 23.08 76.91 -11.77
N GLU A 187 21.88 76.72 -12.30
CA GLU A 187 21.29 75.39 -12.53
C GLU A 187 21.94 74.67 -13.70
N LYS A 188 22.35 75.39 -14.76
CA LYS A 188 23.21 74.82 -15.82
C LYS A 188 24.55 74.34 -15.25
N GLN A 189 25.16 75.13 -14.37
CA GLN A 189 26.42 74.76 -13.71
C GLN A 189 26.26 73.52 -12.82
N LYS A 190 25.12 73.40 -12.10
CA LYS A 190 24.76 72.18 -11.36
C LYS A 190 24.57 70.97 -12.28
N LEU A 191 23.93 71.15 -13.44
CA LEU A 191 23.69 70.06 -14.39
C LEU A 191 24.97 69.58 -15.09
N THR A 192 25.90 70.50 -15.43
CA THR A 192 27.22 70.12 -16.00
C THR A 192 28.08 69.28 -15.04
N GLY A 193 27.78 69.28 -13.73
CA GLY A 193 28.45 68.42 -12.75
C GLY A 193 27.84 67.02 -12.61
N ILE A 194 26.63 66.78 -13.14
CA ILE A 194 25.90 65.52 -12.96
C ILE A 194 26.37 64.44 -13.95
N GLU A 195 26.86 64.79 -15.15
CA GLU A 195 27.41 63.80 -16.09
C GLU A 195 28.60 63.00 -15.51
N ALA A 196 29.41 63.60 -14.64
CA ALA A 196 30.54 62.93 -14.00
C ALA A 196 30.12 61.90 -12.91
N GLY A 197 28.86 61.91 -12.46
CA GLY A 197 28.34 61.02 -11.41
C GLY A 197 27.16 60.13 -11.82
N ALA A 198 26.56 60.36 -13.00
CA ALA A 198 25.34 59.67 -13.45
C ALA A 198 25.56 58.21 -13.92
N GLN A 199 26.77 57.67 -13.80
CA GLN A 199 27.09 56.26 -14.12
C GLN A 199 27.90 55.53 -13.05
N VAL A 200 27.89 55.98 -11.78
CA VAL A 200 28.50 55.17 -10.71
C VAL A 200 27.55 54.01 -10.39
N ASN A 201 27.69 52.90 -11.11
CA ASN A 201 27.16 51.62 -10.67
C ASN A 201 27.74 51.35 -9.28
N ALA A 202 26.89 51.25 -8.26
CA ALA A 202 27.34 50.90 -6.91
C ALA A 202 28.22 49.65 -6.98
N PRO A 203 29.38 49.60 -6.28
CA PRO A 203 30.29 48.48 -6.37
C PRO A 203 29.59 47.17 -6.06
N ALA A 204 29.82 46.15 -6.88
CA ALA A 204 29.23 44.82 -6.70
C ALA A 204 29.68 44.22 -5.37
N VAL A 205 28.76 43.57 -4.66
CA VAL A 205 29.06 42.88 -3.40
C VAL A 205 30.09 41.77 -3.65
N THR A 206 31.13 41.72 -2.81
CA THR A 206 32.15 40.65 -2.90
C THR A 206 31.59 39.32 -2.40
N GLN A 207 32.23 38.20 -2.76
CA GLN A 207 31.78 36.86 -2.34
C GLN A 207 31.72 36.73 -0.81
N ALA A 208 32.75 37.17 -0.11
CA ALA A 208 32.83 37.07 1.35
C ALA A 208 31.76 37.89 2.07
N GLU A 209 31.44 39.10 1.57
CA GLU A 209 30.38 39.94 2.13
C GLU A 209 28.99 39.36 1.88
N ALA A 210 28.76 38.75 0.72
CA ALA A 210 27.50 38.08 0.39
C ALA A 210 27.29 36.83 1.25
N GLU A 211 28.34 36.02 1.47
CA GLU A 211 28.30 34.83 2.33
C GLU A 211 28.09 35.18 3.83
N ALA A 212 28.61 36.35 4.27
CA ALA A 212 28.46 36.84 5.64
C ALA A 212 27.15 37.61 5.91
N GLY A 213 26.38 37.96 4.86
CA GLY A 213 25.12 38.70 5.00
C GLY A 213 25.27 40.16 5.47
N THR A 214 26.44 40.77 5.29
CA THR A 214 26.76 42.12 5.81
C THR A 214 26.52 43.26 4.81
N GLY A 215 26.03 42.95 3.60
CA GLY A 215 25.73 43.94 2.56
C GLY A 215 24.46 44.74 2.84
N THR A 216 24.60 46.03 3.18
CA THR A 216 23.47 46.93 3.48
C THR A 216 22.99 47.67 2.21
N THR A 217 21.78 47.31 1.78
CA THR A 217 20.73 48.00 0.97
C THR A 217 21.02 48.98 -0.19
N LEU A 218 22.24 49.46 -0.46
CA LEU A 218 22.54 50.39 -1.57
C LEU A 218 23.51 49.82 -2.63
N ARG A 219 23.72 48.50 -2.67
CA ARG A 219 24.64 47.84 -3.62
C ARG A 219 23.89 46.95 -4.60
N SER A 220 24.38 46.92 -5.84
CA SER A 220 23.84 46.07 -6.89
C SER A 220 24.25 44.62 -6.69
N TRP A 221 23.29 43.71 -6.51
CA TRP A 221 23.52 42.28 -6.53
C TRP A 221 23.48 41.79 -7.99
N SER A 222 24.54 41.16 -8.48
CA SER A 222 24.47 40.52 -9.79
C SER A 222 23.61 39.26 -9.73
N ALA A 223 22.99 38.86 -10.85
CA ALA A 223 22.22 37.61 -10.93
C ALA A 223 23.03 36.39 -10.48
N LEU A 224 24.34 36.37 -10.77
CA LEU A 224 25.26 35.34 -10.30
C LEU A 224 25.40 35.33 -8.76
N ARG A 225 25.49 36.50 -8.12
CA ARG A 225 25.59 36.60 -6.65
C ARG A 225 24.28 36.25 -5.95
N ILE A 226 23.14 36.60 -6.55
CA ILE A 226 21.82 36.15 -6.09
C ILE A 226 21.74 34.62 -6.19
N TRP A 227 22.13 34.03 -7.32
CA TRP A 227 22.14 32.58 -7.50
C TRP A 227 23.07 31.87 -6.50
N GLN A 228 24.29 32.37 -6.30
CA GLN A 228 25.24 31.79 -5.34
C GLN A 228 24.74 31.89 -3.88
N ALA A 229 24.12 33.01 -3.49
CA ALA A 229 23.52 33.16 -2.16
C ALA A 229 22.31 32.25 -1.98
N ILE A 230 21.45 32.10 -2.99
CA ILE A 230 20.35 31.13 -2.99
C ILE A 230 20.89 29.69 -2.92
N ALA A 231 21.95 29.36 -3.66
CA ALA A 231 22.57 28.03 -3.62
C ALA A 231 23.16 27.72 -2.23
N ALA A 232 23.87 28.68 -1.62
CA ALA A 232 24.44 28.56 -0.28
C ALA A 232 23.37 28.51 0.83
N ALA A 233 22.26 29.24 0.67
CA ALA A 233 21.11 29.13 1.56
C ALA A 233 20.39 27.79 1.35
N SER A 234 20.21 27.34 0.11
CA SER A 234 19.58 26.06 -0.23
C SER A 234 20.35 24.87 0.34
N SER A 235 21.67 24.92 0.45
CA SER A 235 22.45 23.88 1.15
C SER A 235 22.20 23.85 2.66
N LYS A 236 21.68 24.94 3.26
CA LYS A 236 21.26 24.99 4.67
C LYS A 236 19.80 24.54 4.89
N PHE A 237 19.00 24.48 3.82
CA PHE A 237 17.63 24.00 3.82
C PHE A 237 17.48 22.60 3.19
N ARG A 238 18.58 21.94 2.83
CA ARG A 238 18.53 20.55 2.41
C ARG A 238 18.52 19.64 3.63
N ASP A 239 17.60 18.70 3.61
CA ASP A 239 17.58 17.48 4.40
C ASP A 239 19.01 16.89 4.56
N MET A 240 19.55 16.91 5.78
CA MET A 240 20.87 16.33 6.09
C MET A 240 20.81 14.80 6.00
N THR A 241 21.82 14.23 5.36
CA THR A 241 21.92 12.81 5.05
C THR A 241 23.17 12.21 5.68
N VAL A 242 23.26 10.88 5.74
CA VAL A 242 24.48 10.19 6.20
C VAL A 242 25.74 10.56 5.38
N ARG A 243 25.58 11.06 4.15
CA ARG A 243 26.72 11.54 3.33
C ARG A 243 27.31 12.84 3.85
N ASP A 244 26.50 13.68 4.46
CA ASP A 244 26.96 14.92 5.09
C ASP A 244 27.82 14.62 6.34
N TYR A 245 27.75 13.38 6.84
CA TYR A 245 28.60 12.84 7.91
C TYR A 245 29.74 11.94 7.38
N GLY A 246 29.97 11.90 6.06
CA GLY A 246 31.10 11.21 5.44
C GLY A 246 30.81 9.80 4.90
N ALA A 247 29.55 9.35 4.87
CA ALA A 247 29.21 8.07 4.24
C ALA A 247 29.44 8.13 2.73
N VAL A 248 30.05 7.09 2.16
CA VAL A 248 30.33 6.96 0.73
C VAL A 248 29.20 6.23 0.02
N GLY A 249 28.69 5.12 0.57
CA GLY A 249 27.61 4.36 -0.05
C GLY A 249 28.00 3.61 -1.33
N GLY A 250 29.28 3.23 -1.45
CA GLY A 250 29.84 2.51 -2.61
C GLY A 250 29.93 0.98 -2.46
N GLY A 251 29.48 0.43 -1.33
CA GLY A 251 29.47 -1.01 -1.03
C GLY A 251 30.78 -1.59 -0.53
N VAL A 252 31.86 -0.80 -0.51
CA VAL A 252 33.21 -1.24 -0.11
C VAL A 252 33.68 -0.54 1.16
N THR A 253 33.58 0.80 1.18
CA THR A 253 33.95 1.65 2.31
C THR A 253 33.11 1.31 3.53
N ASP A 254 33.75 1.21 4.69
CA ASP A 254 33.06 1.11 5.96
C ASP A 254 32.41 2.46 6.31
N ASP A 255 31.09 2.53 6.19
CA ASP A 255 30.30 3.75 6.42
C ASP A 255 29.82 3.87 7.87
N THR A 256 30.24 2.95 8.76
CA THR A 256 29.71 2.86 10.13
C THR A 256 29.90 4.14 10.95
N SER A 257 31.06 4.80 10.84
CA SER A 257 31.34 6.04 11.58
C SER A 257 30.43 7.20 11.16
N ALA A 258 30.10 7.30 9.87
CA ALA A 258 29.19 8.30 9.36
C ALA A 258 27.74 8.08 9.85
N PHE A 259 27.29 6.82 9.91
CA PHE A 259 25.99 6.48 10.49
C PHE A 259 25.94 6.76 11.99
N LEU A 260 27.00 6.45 12.75
CA LEU A 260 27.08 6.79 14.17
C LEU A 260 26.98 8.30 14.40
N ALA A 261 27.69 9.09 13.58
CA ALA A 261 27.65 10.55 13.67
C ALA A 261 26.25 11.10 13.31
N ALA A 262 25.60 10.57 12.28
CA ALA A 262 24.25 10.97 11.89
C ALA A 262 23.21 10.64 12.97
N LEU A 263 23.23 9.42 13.53
CA LEU A 263 22.33 8.98 14.59
C LEU A 263 22.51 9.77 15.89
N ALA A 264 23.72 10.24 16.17
CA ALA A 264 23.99 11.08 17.34
C ALA A 264 23.52 12.54 17.15
N ALA A 265 23.48 13.02 15.90
CA ALA A 265 23.22 14.42 15.58
C ALA A 265 21.74 14.74 15.35
N SER A 266 20.92 13.77 14.94
CA SER A 266 19.53 14.00 14.54
C SER A 266 18.62 12.82 14.85
N SER A 267 17.36 13.12 15.16
CA SER A 267 16.29 12.12 15.23
C SER A 267 15.79 11.70 13.85
N LEU A 268 15.94 12.55 12.83
CA LEU A 268 15.70 12.21 11.43
C LEU A 268 17.02 11.91 10.74
N VAL A 269 17.24 10.66 10.35
CA VAL A 269 18.42 10.21 9.61
C VAL A 269 17.99 9.77 8.22
N LEU A 270 18.42 10.53 7.21
CA LEU A 270 18.12 10.27 5.81
C LEU A 270 19.28 9.54 5.14
N VAL A 271 18.95 8.46 4.44
CA VAL A 271 19.92 7.58 3.80
C VAL A 271 19.67 7.58 2.28
N PRO A 272 20.45 8.36 1.50
CA PRO A 272 20.23 8.50 0.07
C PRO A 272 20.57 7.21 -0.67
N PRO A 273 20.24 7.07 -1.97
CA PRO A 273 20.54 5.86 -2.73
C PRO A 273 22.03 5.51 -2.65
N GLY A 274 22.34 4.22 -2.54
CA GLY A 274 23.69 3.70 -2.37
C GLY A 274 23.72 2.42 -1.57
N THR A 275 24.88 1.77 -1.57
CA THR A 275 25.16 0.56 -0.79
C THR A 275 26.13 0.91 0.31
N TYR A 276 25.67 0.91 1.56
CA TYR A 276 26.44 1.32 2.72
C TYR A 276 26.89 0.08 3.47
N ARG A 277 28.20 -0.16 3.55
CA ARG A 277 28.73 -1.27 4.31
C ARG A 277 28.81 -0.87 5.78
N ILE A 278 28.15 -1.65 6.63
CA ILE A 278 28.02 -1.40 8.07
C ILE A 278 28.67 -2.55 8.84
N ASN A 279 29.67 -2.24 9.66
CA ASN A 279 30.21 -3.18 10.64
C ASN A 279 29.23 -3.35 11.81
N PRO A 280 28.78 -4.59 12.10
CA PRO A 280 27.74 -4.82 13.11
C PRO A 280 28.22 -4.55 14.55
N GLY A 281 27.25 -4.40 15.45
CA GLY A 281 27.47 -4.37 16.90
C GLY A 281 27.43 -2.98 17.53
N VAL A 282 27.52 -1.91 16.75
CA VAL A 282 27.69 -0.54 17.27
C VAL A 282 26.49 0.39 17.05
N LEU A 283 25.68 0.19 16.01
CA LEU A 283 24.54 1.07 15.77
C LEU A 283 23.43 0.85 16.81
N ARG A 284 22.81 1.96 17.24
CA ARG A 284 21.78 1.97 18.28
C ARG A 284 20.49 2.59 17.77
N ILE A 285 19.37 2.00 18.19
CA ILE A 285 18.03 2.56 18.02
C ILE A 285 17.71 3.32 19.30
N THR A 286 17.36 4.60 19.17
CA THR A 286 16.94 5.48 20.26
C THR A 286 15.50 5.92 20.06
N SER A 287 14.89 6.53 21.09
CA SER A 287 13.54 7.08 20.97
C SER A 287 13.50 8.25 19.97
N ASN A 288 12.35 8.42 19.33
CA ASN A 288 12.07 9.45 18.31
C ASN A 288 12.87 9.28 17.00
N LEU A 289 13.55 8.15 16.80
CA LEU A 289 14.33 7.89 15.60
C LEU A 289 13.42 7.68 14.38
N THR A 290 13.63 8.47 13.34
CA THR A 290 13.18 8.21 11.96
C THR A 290 14.39 7.92 11.09
N LEU A 291 14.59 6.66 10.71
CA LEU A 291 15.61 6.23 9.75
C LEU A 291 14.95 5.95 8.40
N ARG A 292 15.18 6.83 7.42
CA ARG A 292 14.47 6.77 6.14
C ARG A 292 15.45 6.66 4.98
N GLY A 293 15.33 5.57 4.23
CA GLY A 293 16.00 5.39 2.94
C GLY A 293 15.23 6.03 1.80
N ALA A 294 15.87 6.12 0.64
CA ALA A 294 15.25 6.61 -0.60
C ALA A 294 14.28 5.60 -1.23
N GLY A 295 14.21 4.37 -0.70
CA GLY A 295 13.34 3.30 -1.19
C GLY A 295 14.04 1.94 -1.16
N ARG A 296 13.25 0.87 -1.04
CA ARG A 296 13.72 -0.51 -1.18
C ARG A 296 14.48 -0.66 -2.51
N ASN A 297 15.65 -1.32 -2.47
CA ASN A 297 16.61 -1.49 -3.57
C ASN A 297 17.39 -0.23 -4.01
N LEU A 298 17.00 0.98 -3.59
CA LEU A 298 17.78 2.19 -3.84
C LEU A 298 18.78 2.43 -2.70
N THR A 299 18.33 2.27 -1.46
CA THR A 299 19.17 2.36 -0.27
C THR A 299 19.41 0.97 0.30
N ARG A 300 20.68 0.54 0.35
CA ARG A 300 21.07 -0.77 0.88
C ARG A 300 22.06 -0.62 2.04
N LEU A 301 21.78 -1.22 3.19
CA LEU A 301 22.74 -1.39 4.29
C LEU A 301 23.18 -2.85 4.31
N ILE A 302 24.47 -3.11 4.12
CA ILE A 302 25.01 -4.46 3.98
C ILE A 302 26.03 -4.75 5.08
N TRP A 303 26.08 -5.98 5.58
CA TRP A 303 27.19 -6.44 6.38
C TRP A 303 28.45 -6.72 5.55
N PRO A 304 29.63 -6.81 6.21
CA PRO A 304 30.84 -7.30 5.58
C PRO A 304 30.63 -8.72 5.03
N GLN A 305 31.02 -8.94 3.78
CA GLN A 305 30.95 -10.24 3.09
C GLN A 305 32.17 -11.10 3.42
N ALA A 306 32.44 -11.27 4.71
CA ALA A 306 33.50 -12.08 5.27
C ALA A 306 33.01 -12.68 6.60
N ASP A 307 33.58 -13.82 7.00
CA ASP A 307 33.26 -14.41 8.30
C ASP A 307 33.73 -13.46 9.40
N GLY A 308 32.83 -13.18 10.34
CA GLY A 308 33.03 -12.15 11.35
C GLY A 308 32.43 -12.54 12.68
N THR A 309 32.66 -11.71 13.69
CA THR A 309 32.05 -11.92 15.01
C THR A 309 30.54 -11.77 14.92
N ALA A 310 29.81 -12.72 15.49
CA ALA A 310 28.35 -12.65 15.60
C ALA A 310 27.93 -11.38 16.37
N ALA A 311 27.19 -10.50 15.71
CA ALA A 311 26.67 -9.25 16.27
C ALA A 311 25.37 -8.85 15.57
N ASN A 312 24.66 -7.86 16.11
CA ASN A 312 23.42 -7.33 15.52
C ASN A 312 23.72 -6.05 14.75
N MET A 313 22.98 -5.77 13.67
CA MET A 313 23.20 -4.55 12.89
C MET A 313 22.78 -3.34 13.70
N PHE A 314 21.54 -3.33 14.19
CA PHE A 314 21.00 -2.34 15.11
C PHE A 314 20.50 -3.01 16.38
N ARG A 315 20.72 -2.35 17.51
CA ARG A 315 20.15 -2.75 18.81
C ARG A 315 19.48 -1.55 19.46
N SER A 316 18.30 -1.72 20.07
CA SER A 316 17.73 -0.68 20.93
C SER A 316 18.70 -0.31 22.07
N LEU A 317 18.62 0.93 22.52
CA LEU A 317 19.33 1.40 23.70
C LEU A 317 18.32 1.53 24.85
N GLY A 318 18.16 0.44 25.61
CA GLY A 318 17.12 0.36 26.64
C GLY A 318 15.70 0.46 26.07
N ASP A 319 14.82 1.14 26.81
CA ASP A 319 13.43 1.37 26.41
C ASP A 319 13.36 2.42 25.28
N VAL A 320 12.67 2.10 24.19
CA VAL A 320 12.54 2.97 23.02
C VAL A 320 11.09 3.25 22.67
N SER A 321 10.83 4.46 22.18
CA SER A 321 9.51 4.87 21.72
C SER A 321 9.58 5.75 20.48
N ASN A 322 8.51 5.74 19.67
CA ASN A 322 8.38 6.58 18.47
C ASN A 322 9.51 6.33 17.46
N VAL A 323 9.63 5.09 16.99
CA VAL A 323 10.67 4.70 16.03
C VAL A 323 10.04 4.42 14.68
N GLU A 324 10.51 5.08 13.62
CA GLU A 324 10.13 4.82 12.23
C GLU A 324 11.37 4.38 11.43
N ILE A 325 11.28 3.24 10.75
CA ILE A 325 12.32 2.74 9.84
C ILE A 325 11.68 2.43 8.50
N THR A 326 12.06 3.17 7.46
CA THR A 326 11.36 3.12 6.16
C THR A 326 12.27 3.06 4.95
N GLY A 327 11.88 2.27 3.94
CA GLY A 327 12.46 2.36 2.60
C GLY A 327 13.93 1.93 2.48
N ILE A 328 14.37 0.92 3.25
CA ILE A 328 15.75 0.43 3.26
C ILE A 328 15.78 -1.07 2.99
N THR A 329 16.73 -1.51 2.15
CA THR A 329 17.13 -2.92 2.06
C THR A 329 18.27 -3.19 3.02
N PHE A 330 18.08 -4.09 3.97
CA PHE A 330 19.10 -4.60 4.87
C PHE A 330 19.54 -5.98 4.40
N THR A 331 20.84 -6.16 4.20
CA THR A 331 21.43 -7.44 3.78
C THR A 331 22.44 -7.90 4.82
N GLY A 332 22.23 -9.10 5.36
CA GLY A 332 23.19 -9.75 6.25
C GLY A 332 24.40 -10.32 5.50
N ASN A 333 25.03 -11.34 6.06
CA ASN A 333 26.21 -12.01 5.49
C ASN A 333 26.10 -13.53 5.57
N ARG A 334 24.87 -14.09 5.63
CA ARG A 334 24.62 -15.50 5.93
C ARG A 334 25.53 -16.45 5.16
N SER A 335 25.73 -16.24 3.86
CA SER A 335 26.54 -17.10 2.98
C SER A 335 28.02 -17.19 3.39
N TYR A 336 28.53 -16.22 4.15
CA TYR A 336 29.91 -16.16 4.64
C TYR A 336 30.04 -16.51 6.12
N GLN A 337 28.92 -16.53 6.85
CA GLN A 337 28.90 -16.64 8.29
C GLN A 337 28.77 -18.10 8.73
N THR A 338 29.87 -18.68 9.21
CA THR A 338 29.92 -20.10 9.59
C THR A 338 29.58 -20.33 11.06
N THR A 339 29.91 -19.35 11.90
CA THR A 339 29.67 -19.38 13.35
C THR A 339 28.36 -18.66 13.70
N GLY A 340 27.61 -19.20 14.66
CA GLY A 340 26.31 -18.68 15.07
C GLY A 340 26.14 -18.63 16.58
N ASN A 341 25.29 -17.71 17.04
CA ASN A 341 24.83 -17.60 18.43
C ASN A 341 23.34 -17.25 18.38
N SER A 342 22.49 -18.04 19.05
CA SER A 342 21.03 -17.94 18.98
C SER A 342 20.44 -16.57 19.35
N GLN A 343 21.22 -15.69 19.99
CA GLN A 343 20.79 -14.33 20.35
C GLN A 343 21.32 -13.23 19.43
N GLN A 344 22.17 -13.55 18.46
CA GLN A 344 22.87 -12.58 17.62
C GLN A 344 22.53 -12.75 16.14
N GLN A 345 23.16 -11.94 15.30
CA GLN A 345 22.95 -11.86 13.86
C GLN A 345 21.56 -11.33 13.47
N VAL A 346 21.06 -10.43 14.30
CA VAL A 346 19.76 -9.79 14.12
C VAL A 346 19.93 -8.48 13.34
N CYS A 347 19.02 -8.17 12.42
CA CYS A 347 19.02 -6.87 11.76
C CYS A 347 18.61 -5.76 12.73
N LEU A 348 17.34 -5.76 13.15
CA LEU A 348 16.81 -4.78 14.10
C LEU A 348 16.40 -5.51 15.39
N ASP A 349 17.26 -5.40 16.41
CA ASP A 349 17.03 -6.02 17.71
C ASP A 349 16.48 -5.00 18.71
N PHE A 350 15.18 -5.07 18.98
CA PHE A 350 14.52 -4.19 19.95
C PHE A 350 14.55 -4.73 21.38
N ARG A 351 15.28 -5.82 21.66
CA ARG A 351 15.19 -6.53 22.94
C ARG A 351 16.03 -5.95 24.08
N ASP A 352 16.65 -4.78 23.92
CA ASP A 352 17.39 -4.13 25.03
C ASP A 352 16.48 -3.47 26.08
N GLY A 353 15.18 -3.36 25.78
CA GLY A 353 14.17 -2.79 26.68
C GLY A 353 12.77 -2.85 26.04
N GLY A 354 11.81 -2.11 26.61
CA GLY A 354 10.46 -2.00 26.07
C GLY A 354 10.43 -1.22 24.75
N SER A 355 9.40 -1.49 23.94
CA SER A 355 9.18 -0.84 22.64
C SER A 355 7.74 -0.32 22.55
N GLU A 356 7.58 0.95 22.19
CA GLU A 356 6.27 1.59 22.05
C GLU A 356 6.21 2.48 20.80
N ASN A 357 5.16 2.35 19.99
CA ASN A 357 5.00 3.12 18.74
C ASN A 357 6.18 2.92 17.78
N VAL A 358 6.32 1.70 17.26
CA VAL A 358 7.37 1.35 16.29
C VAL A 358 6.73 1.04 14.95
N LEU A 359 7.19 1.71 13.89
CA LEU A 359 6.80 1.48 12.51
C LEU A 359 8.02 1.02 11.71
N VAL A 360 7.94 -0.17 11.12
CA VAL A 360 8.89 -0.66 10.12
C VAL A 360 8.13 -0.83 8.82
N ARG A 361 8.44 -0.05 7.79
CA ARG A 361 7.62 -0.03 6.57
C ARG A 361 8.44 0.02 5.28
N ASP A 362 8.01 -0.73 4.27
CA ASP A 362 8.63 -0.75 2.94
C ASP A 362 10.13 -1.09 2.95
N CYS A 363 10.55 -1.95 3.88
CA CYS A 363 11.93 -2.43 4.01
C CYS A 363 12.10 -3.84 3.41
N THR A 364 13.33 -4.20 3.05
CA THR A 364 13.70 -5.58 2.71
C THR A 364 14.72 -6.08 3.71
N PHE A 365 14.58 -7.31 4.18
CA PHE A 365 15.52 -7.98 5.08
C PHE A 365 15.94 -9.30 4.47
N GLU A 366 17.22 -9.42 4.12
CA GLU A 366 17.73 -10.58 3.42
C GLU A 366 19.04 -11.12 4.01
N GLU A 367 19.20 -12.43 3.99
CA GLU A 367 20.44 -13.12 4.35
C GLU A 367 20.95 -12.86 5.78
N PHE A 368 20.05 -12.70 6.75
CA PHE A 368 20.43 -12.63 8.17
C PHE A 368 20.60 -14.02 8.80
N GLY A 369 21.65 -14.16 9.61
CA GLY A 369 21.98 -15.38 10.34
C GLY A 369 23.25 -16.06 9.84
N ASN A 370 23.36 -17.35 10.13
CA ASN A 370 24.51 -18.16 9.73
C ASN A 370 24.08 -19.36 8.88
N ILE A 371 25.06 -20.01 8.22
CA ILE A 371 24.80 -21.16 7.34
C ILE A 371 24.26 -22.38 8.09
N SER A 372 24.55 -22.53 9.40
CA SER A 372 24.04 -23.67 10.18
C SER A 372 22.59 -23.49 10.63
N GLY A 373 21.98 -22.33 10.39
CA GLY A 373 20.56 -22.09 10.64
C GLY A 373 20.19 -21.84 12.11
N ILE A 374 21.15 -21.83 13.04
CA ILE A 374 20.89 -21.76 14.49
C ILE A 374 20.72 -20.33 15.02
N SER A 375 21.08 -19.32 14.22
CA SER A 375 21.00 -17.91 14.58
C SER A 375 20.55 -17.04 13.42
N GLY A 376 20.22 -15.79 13.73
CA GLY A 376 19.75 -14.81 12.75
C GLY A 376 18.27 -14.50 12.85
N ALA A 377 17.95 -13.22 12.68
CA ALA A 377 16.58 -12.74 12.56
C ALA A 377 16.54 -11.36 11.89
N PRO A 378 15.51 -11.06 11.09
CA PRO A 378 15.25 -9.69 10.67
C PRO A 378 14.84 -8.80 11.83
N LEU A 379 13.71 -9.10 12.47
CA LEU A 379 13.06 -8.21 13.45
C LEU A 379 12.74 -8.99 14.72
N LEU A 380 13.31 -8.55 15.84
CA LEU A 380 12.99 -9.08 17.15
C LEU A 380 12.49 -7.97 18.07
N PHE A 381 11.35 -8.20 18.70
CA PHE A 381 10.78 -7.34 19.75
C PHE A 381 10.66 -8.14 21.05
N GLY A 382 10.77 -7.48 22.20
CA GLY A 382 10.74 -8.10 23.52
C GLY A 382 11.69 -7.38 24.45
N ALA A 383 12.08 -8.02 25.55
CA ALA A 383 13.11 -7.48 26.43
C ALA A 383 13.96 -8.62 27.00
N LEU A 384 15.28 -8.45 27.03
CA LEU A 384 16.23 -9.42 27.60
C LEU A 384 16.47 -9.21 29.09
N THR A 385 16.24 -8.00 29.60
CA THR A 385 16.51 -7.64 31.00
C THR A 385 15.45 -6.69 31.57
N GLY A 386 15.40 -6.58 32.89
CA GLY A 386 14.45 -5.73 33.62
C GLY A 386 13.15 -6.45 33.99
N THR A 387 12.16 -5.66 34.41
CA THR A 387 10.80 -6.12 34.77
C THR A 387 9.78 -5.13 34.24
N GLY A 388 8.54 -5.59 33.99
CA GLY A 388 7.43 -4.70 33.66
C GLY A 388 7.54 -4.03 32.28
N LYS A 389 8.21 -4.67 31.31
CA LYS A 389 8.50 -4.05 30.01
C LYS A 389 7.27 -4.02 29.12
N LYS A 390 7.23 -3.04 28.21
CA LYS A 390 6.12 -2.78 27.28
C LYS A 390 6.46 -3.24 25.87
N MET A 391 5.46 -3.72 25.15
CA MET A 391 5.50 -3.94 23.70
C MET A 391 4.17 -3.45 23.10
N ARG A 392 4.14 -2.19 22.65
CA ARG A 392 2.90 -1.51 22.27
C ARG A 392 2.97 -0.87 20.89
N ASN A 393 1.87 -0.97 20.14
CA ASN A 393 1.69 -0.26 18.86
C ASN A 393 2.87 -0.48 17.91
N ILE A 394 3.16 -1.75 17.63
CA ILE A 394 4.21 -2.18 16.72
C ILE A 394 3.58 -2.53 15.39
N THR A 395 4.03 -1.89 14.31
CA THR A 395 3.55 -2.16 12.94
C THR A 395 4.72 -2.49 12.03
N VAL A 396 4.63 -3.64 11.37
CA VAL A 396 5.51 -4.06 10.28
C VAL A 396 4.66 -4.14 9.02
N GLU A 397 4.92 -3.28 8.03
CA GLU A 397 4.06 -3.14 6.85
C GLU A 397 4.83 -3.09 5.54
N GLY A 398 4.33 -3.75 4.49
CA GLY A 398 4.91 -3.64 3.15
C GLY A 398 6.36 -4.15 3.04
N CYS A 399 6.83 -4.91 4.04
CA CYS A 399 8.20 -5.37 4.12
C CYS A 399 8.39 -6.70 3.39
N THR A 400 9.62 -6.99 2.97
CA THR A 400 10.00 -8.27 2.36
C THR A 400 11.09 -8.96 3.17
N PHE A 401 10.92 -10.25 3.46
CA PHE A 401 11.84 -11.09 4.20
C PHE A 401 12.33 -12.22 3.31
N ARG A 402 13.65 -12.33 3.09
CA ARG A 402 14.23 -13.33 2.17
C ARG A 402 15.37 -14.10 2.79
N ASN A 403 15.30 -15.42 2.73
CA ASN A 403 16.45 -16.30 3.02
C ASN A 403 17.17 -15.98 4.33
N ASN A 404 16.40 -15.62 5.35
CA ASN A 404 16.89 -15.46 6.71
C ASN A 404 16.84 -16.80 7.43
N SER A 405 17.85 -17.08 8.26
CA SER A 405 18.02 -18.35 8.98
C SER A 405 17.03 -18.48 10.16
N ASN A 406 17.50 -18.71 11.39
CA ASN A 406 16.73 -19.16 12.55
C ASN A 406 15.29 -18.62 12.62
N VAL A 407 15.12 -17.29 12.72
CA VAL A 407 13.82 -16.62 12.60
C VAL A 407 13.72 -15.99 11.22
N PRO A 408 12.88 -16.55 10.31
CA PRO A 408 12.85 -16.09 8.93
C PRO A 408 12.23 -14.69 8.72
N GLY A 409 11.52 -14.15 9.72
CA GLY A 409 10.80 -12.89 9.62
C GLY A 409 10.73 -12.08 10.92
N VAL A 410 9.54 -12.03 11.54
CA VAL A 410 9.24 -11.18 12.71
C VAL A 410 8.97 -12.03 13.93
N TYR A 411 9.63 -11.70 15.05
CA TYR A 411 9.36 -12.31 16.35
C TYR A 411 8.99 -11.24 17.38
N GLY A 412 7.72 -11.23 17.76
CA GLY A 412 7.15 -10.41 18.83
C GLY A 412 7.23 -11.11 20.19
N ASN A 413 7.74 -10.37 21.17
CA ASN A 413 7.97 -10.81 22.55
C ASN A 413 8.94 -12.01 22.67
N ALA A 414 10.04 -11.95 21.93
CA ALA A 414 11.18 -12.82 22.11
C ALA A 414 11.74 -12.67 23.53
N MET A 415 11.58 -13.74 24.34
CA MET A 415 11.75 -13.79 25.80
C MET A 415 10.53 -13.31 26.58
N SER A 416 9.47 -14.11 26.53
CA SER A 416 8.12 -13.71 26.92
C SER A 416 7.95 -13.30 28.39
N GLY A 417 8.72 -13.83 29.34
CA GLY A 417 8.52 -13.61 30.78
C GLY A 417 8.82 -12.21 31.34
N ILE A 418 9.32 -11.27 30.53
CA ILE A 418 9.73 -9.93 30.98
C ILE A 418 8.71 -8.84 30.60
N THR A 419 8.06 -9.01 29.45
CA THR A 419 7.03 -8.09 28.96
C THR A 419 5.73 -8.36 29.68
N THR A 420 5.21 -7.39 30.43
CA THR A 420 3.95 -7.53 31.19
C THR A 420 2.78 -6.81 30.53
N ASP A 421 3.05 -6.08 29.44
CA ASP A 421 2.12 -5.16 28.82
C ASP A 421 2.34 -5.17 27.30
N ALA A 422 1.53 -5.96 26.60
CA ALA A 422 1.65 -6.18 25.18
C ALA A 422 0.32 -5.94 24.46
N SER A 423 0.29 -4.98 23.53
CA SER A 423 -0.92 -4.66 22.77
C SER A 423 -0.62 -4.00 21.43
N GLY A 424 -1.48 -4.20 20.43
CA GLY A 424 -1.37 -3.52 19.14
C GLY A 424 -0.14 -3.97 18.36
N PHE A 425 -0.09 -5.24 17.96
CA PHE A 425 0.98 -5.76 17.11
C PHE A 425 0.43 -6.11 15.72
N SER A 426 0.97 -5.49 14.69
CA SER A 426 0.52 -5.62 13.31
C SER A 426 1.63 -6.08 12.38
N VAL A 427 1.37 -7.11 11.57
CA VAL A 427 2.19 -7.50 10.42
C VAL A 427 1.29 -7.52 9.18
N LYS A 428 1.51 -6.58 8.27
CA LYS A 428 0.58 -6.27 7.20
C LYS A 428 1.26 -6.23 5.84
N ASN A 429 0.63 -6.80 4.82
CA ASN A 429 1.05 -6.66 3.43
C ASN A 429 2.54 -7.00 3.21
N CYS A 430 3.10 -7.91 4.01
CA CYS A 430 4.50 -8.31 3.93
C CYS A 430 4.67 -9.55 3.06
N VAL A 431 5.87 -9.73 2.51
CA VAL A 431 6.25 -10.87 1.68
C VAL A 431 7.34 -11.68 2.37
N PHE A 432 7.13 -12.98 2.52
CA PHE A 432 8.09 -13.94 3.08
C PHE A 432 8.50 -14.93 2.01
N GLU A 433 9.76 -14.89 1.59
CA GLU A 433 10.34 -15.78 0.58
C GLU A 433 11.43 -16.63 1.22
N GLN A 434 11.23 -17.94 1.25
CA GLN A 434 12.18 -18.85 1.89
C GLN A 434 12.57 -20.01 0.97
N ASN A 435 13.82 -19.94 0.52
CA ASN A 435 14.47 -20.96 -0.30
C ASN A 435 15.59 -21.70 0.46
N ILE A 436 15.71 -21.41 1.75
CA ILE A 436 16.59 -22.10 2.68
C ILE A 436 15.78 -22.61 3.86
N THR A 437 16.24 -23.67 4.51
CA THR A 437 15.62 -24.16 5.73
C THR A 437 15.85 -23.17 6.86
N ALA A 438 14.79 -22.82 7.57
CA ALA A 438 14.84 -22.05 8.81
C ALA A 438 14.25 -22.87 9.97
N ALA A 439 14.75 -22.63 11.18
CA ALA A 439 14.38 -23.43 12.35
C ALA A 439 13.06 -22.98 13.00
N GLN A 440 12.61 -21.75 12.75
CA GLN A 440 11.44 -21.16 13.38
C GLN A 440 10.50 -20.48 12.37
N ASN A 441 9.60 -19.65 12.90
CA ASN A 441 8.43 -19.15 12.22
C ASN A 441 8.67 -17.84 11.46
N CYS A 442 7.93 -17.63 10.38
CA CYS A 442 7.96 -16.35 9.65
C CYS A 442 7.37 -15.22 10.49
N ILE A 443 6.22 -15.45 11.11
CA ILE A 443 5.61 -14.53 12.07
C ILE A 443 5.42 -15.29 13.37
N TYR A 444 6.10 -14.84 14.42
CA TYR A 444 6.11 -15.49 15.72
C TYR A 444 5.69 -14.52 16.82
N LEU A 445 4.46 -14.62 17.35
CA LEU A 445 4.00 -13.74 18.43
C LEU A 445 3.73 -14.56 19.70
N LEU A 446 4.59 -14.36 20.71
CA LEU A 446 4.58 -15.16 21.94
C LEU A 446 4.19 -14.35 23.17
N GLY A 447 2.91 -14.37 23.55
CA GLY A 447 2.49 -14.00 24.89
C GLY A 447 2.87 -15.05 25.94
N ASN A 448 2.38 -14.86 27.16
CA ASN A 448 2.42 -15.87 28.22
C ASN A 448 1.29 -15.62 29.24
N SER A 449 1.23 -16.45 30.28
CA SER A 449 0.21 -16.35 31.34
C SER A 449 0.24 -15.05 32.15
N SER A 450 1.37 -14.34 32.16
CA SER A 450 1.54 -13.03 32.82
C SER A 450 1.23 -11.85 31.91
N ALA A 451 1.22 -12.05 30.58
CA ALA A 451 0.81 -11.03 29.60
C ALA A 451 0.37 -11.65 28.28
N LEU A 452 -0.92 -11.52 27.98
CA LEU A 452 -1.44 -11.76 26.64
C LEU A 452 -1.00 -10.62 25.72
N ILE A 453 -0.74 -10.93 24.45
CA ILE A 453 -0.59 -9.89 23.42
C ILE A 453 -1.99 -9.60 22.86
N SER A 454 -2.53 -8.43 23.18
CA SER A 454 -3.87 -8.04 22.73
C SER A 454 -3.85 -7.26 21.41
N ASN A 455 -4.96 -7.22 20.68
CA ASN A 455 -5.13 -6.42 19.46
C ASN A 455 -4.08 -6.74 18.39
N VAL A 456 -4.02 -8.02 17.98
CA VAL A 456 -3.05 -8.52 17.00
C VAL A 456 -3.67 -8.55 15.60
N GLN A 457 -2.94 -8.08 14.59
CA GLN A 457 -3.37 -8.12 13.20
C GLN A 457 -2.28 -8.72 12.30
N VAL A 458 -2.56 -9.84 11.66
CA VAL A 458 -1.68 -10.47 10.67
C VAL A 458 -2.43 -10.57 9.36
N THR A 459 -2.30 -9.56 8.50
CA THR A 459 -3.22 -9.36 7.37
C THR A 459 -2.53 -9.13 6.03
N GLY A 460 -3.09 -9.69 4.95
CA GLY A 460 -2.62 -9.42 3.58
C GLY A 460 -1.20 -9.91 3.28
N ASN A 461 -0.62 -10.78 4.10
CA ASN A 461 0.76 -11.23 3.92
C ASN A 461 0.85 -12.35 2.86
N ARG A 462 2.01 -12.47 2.23
CA ARG A 462 2.32 -13.50 1.23
C ARG A 462 3.48 -14.37 1.66
N PHE A 463 3.31 -15.69 1.62
CA PHE A 463 4.34 -16.69 1.91
C PHE A 463 4.65 -17.50 0.66
N ASN A 464 5.90 -17.49 0.21
CA ASN A 464 6.40 -18.31 -0.89
C ASN A 464 7.52 -19.21 -0.36
N LEU A 465 7.24 -20.50 -0.19
CA LEU A 465 8.18 -21.45 0.42
C LEU A 465 8.64 -22.52 -0.58
N THR A 466 9.95 -22.68 -0.71
CA THR A 466 10.58 -23.82 -1.43
C THR A 466 11.46 -24.66 -0.50
N ALA A 467 11.72 -24.18 0.72
CA ALA A 467 12.41 -24.89 1.79
C ALA A 467 11.62 -24.85 3.10
N SER A 468 11.97 -25.74 4.04
CA SER A 468 11.18 -25.95 5.25
C SER A 468 11.36 -24.85 6.29
N ILE A 469 10.26 -24.53 6.97
CA ILE A 469 10.22 -23.71 8.18
C ILE A 469 9.37 -24.44 9.21
N ASP A 470 9.29 -23.95 10.45
CA ASP A 470 8.38 -24.52 11.43
C ASP A 470 6.93 -24.11 11.12
N THR A 471 6.60 -22.82 11.26
CA THR A 471 5.25 -22.28 10.98
C THR A 471 5.29 -20.96 10.20
N MET A 472 4.32 -20.71 9.31
CA MET A 472 4.21 -19.39 8.65
C MET A 472 3.74 -18.32 9.65
N ILE A 473 2.65 -18.59 10.37
CA ILE A 473 2.08 -17.69 11.37
C ILE A 473 1.82 -18.48 12.66
N GLU A 474 2.51 -18.13 13.75
CA GLU A 474 2.23 -18.66 15.08
C GLU A 474 1.79 -17.53 16.03
N LEU A 475 0.58 -17.69 16.59
CA LEU A 475 0.05 -16.86 17.66
C LEU A 475 -0.14 -17.69 18.93
N ASN A 476 0.46 -17.22 20.03
CA ASN A 476 0.45 -17.91 21.31
C ASN A 476 0.14 -16.91 22.43
N TYR A 477 -0.82 -17.22 23.32
CA TYR A 477 -1.27 -16.31 24.38
C TYR A 477 -1.64 -14.92 23.83
N VAL A 478 -2.53 -14.87 22.84
CA VAL A 478 -3.02 -13.63 22.22
C VAL A 478 -4.50 -13.39 22.51
N SER A 479 -4.97 -12.14 22.46
CA SER A 479 -6.41 -11.84 22.54
C SER A 479 -6.83 -10.76 21.55
N GLY A 480 -8.06 -10.82 21.06
CA GLY A 480 -8.58 -9.83 20.12
C GLY A 480 -7.72 -9.78 18.86
N TRP A 481 -7.68 -10.89 18.11
CA TRP A 481 -6.74 -11.06 17.01
C TRP A 481 -7.43 -11.36 15.67
N ASP A 482 -6.81 -10.92 14.59
CA ASP A 482 -7.28 -11.15 13.22
C ASP A 482 -6.13 -11.65 12.34
N VAL A 483 -6.32 -12.82 11.75
CA VAL A 483 -5.44 -13.42 10.74
C VAL A 483 -6.23 -13.52 9.43
N SER A 484 -6.11 -12.49 8.59
CA SER A 484 -6.99 -12.36 7.42
C SER A 484 -6.31 -12.03 6.09
N GLY A 485 -6.86 -12.54 5.00
CA GLY A 485 -6.39 -12.20 3.64
C GLY A 485 -4.96 -12.63 3.32
N ASN A 486 -4.37 -13.55 4.08
CA ASN A 486 -3.00 -14.02 3.83
C ASN A 486 -2.99 -15.08 2.72
N THR A 487 -1.92 -15.10 1.93
CA THR A 487 -1.72 -16.08 0.86
C THR A 487 -0.45 -16.88 1.08
N ALA A 488 -0.49 -18.18 0.87
CA ALA A 488 0.67 -19.05 0.99
C ALA A 488 0.74 -20.04 -0.16
N VAL A 489 1.92 -20.17 -0.74
CA VAL A 489 2.25 -21.18 -1.74
C VAL A 489 3.48 -21.95 -1.29
N VAL A 490 3.30 -23.25 -1.04
CA VAL A 490 4.37 -24.18 -0.71
C VAL A 490 4.67 -25.05 -1.91
N THR A 491 5.94 -25.19 -2.28
CA THR A 491 6.40 -26.00 -3.42
C THR A 491 7.58 -26.87 -3.04
N GLY A 492 7.99 -27.78 -3.92
CA GLY A 492 9.12 -28.68 -3.66
C GLY A 492 8.86 -29.60 -2.46
N ALA A 493 9.90 -29.89 -1.68
CA ALA A 493 9.81 -30.73 -0.49
C ALA A 493 9.63 -29.94 0.82
N ALA A 494 9.31 -28.65 0.73
CA ALA A 494 9.16 -27.78 1.90
C ALA A 494 8.07 -28.29 2.85
N ASP A 495 8.41 -28.29 4.14
CA ASP A 495 7.50 -28.58 5.24
C ASP A 495 7.30 -27.32 6.08
N ALA A 496 6.08 -27.09 6.53
CA ALA A 496 5.68 -25.97 7.37
C ALA A 496 4.30 -26.26 7.94
N VAL A 497 3.91 -25.66 9.06
CA VAL A 497 2.51 -25.43 9.44
C VAL A 497 2.07 -24.08 8.87
N GLY A 498 0.83 -23.97 8.39
CA GLY A 498 0.33 -22.71 7.83
C GLY A 498 0.08 -21.68 8.94
N ILE A 499 -1.05 -21.83 9.63
CA ILE A 499 -1.46 -20.97 10.75
C ILE A 499 -1.56 -21.83 12.00
N LEU A 500 -0.81 -21.47 13.05
CA LEU A 500 -0.85 -22.10 14.36
C LEU A 500 -1.36 -21.10 15.40
N ILE A 501 -2.48 -21.42 16.01
CA ILE A 501 -3.04 -20.74 17.18
C ILE A 501 -2.95 -21.71 18.35
N ARG A 502 -2.35 -21.26 19.46
CA ARG A 502 -2.08 -22.15 20.60
C ARG A 502 -2.27 -21.48 21.95
N GLU A 503 -2.45 -22.33 22.94
CA GLU A 503 -2.64 -21.96 24.36
C GLU A 503 -3.78 -20.93 24.52
N SER A 504 -3.70 -20.01 25.49
CA SER A 504 -4.76 -19.03 25.84
C SER A 504 -5.00 -17.94 24.78
N SER A 505 -5.13 -18.33 23.51
CA SER A 505 -5.38 -17.48 22.37
C SER A 505 -6.88 -17.37 22.12
N ASN A 506 -7.46 -16.22 22.47
CA ASN A 506 -8.91 -16.04 22.58
C ASN A 506 -9.44 -14.90 21.69
N GLU A 507 -10.73 -14.93 21.38
CA GLU A 507 -11.45 -13.83 20.70
C GLU A 507 -10.80 -13.48 19.36
N GLY A 508 -10.83 -14.46 18.45
CA GLY A 508 -10.00 -14.44 17.27
C GLY A 508 -10.71 -14.83 15.99
N THR A 509 -10.20 -14.32 14.87
CA THR A 509 -10.69 -14.69 13.54
C THR A 509 -9.55 -15.12 12.62
N ILE A 510 -9.75 -16.24 11.92
CA ILE A 510 -8.94 -16.67 10.77
C ILE A 510 -9.86 -16.58 9.55
N SER A 511 -9.69 -15.55 8.72
CA SER A 511 -10.63 -15.29 7.61
C SER A 511 -9.99 -15.06 6.25
N SER A 512 -10.64 -15.48 5.16
CA SER A 512 -10.22 -15.12 3.80
C SER A 512 -8.76 -15.47 3.45
N ASN A 513 -8.16 -16.48 4.10
CA ASN A 513 -6.78 -16.90 3.81
C ASN A 513 -6.77 -17.93 2.67
N SER A 514 -5.70 -17.94 1.86
CA SER A 514 -5.49 -18.93 0.80
C SER A 514 -4.17 -19.67 1.01
N LEU A 515 -4.23 -20.91 1.51
CA LEU A 515 -3.08 -21.74 1.85
C LEU A 515 -3.00 -22.93 0.89
N VAL A 516 -2.08 -22.88 -0.06
CA VAL A 516 -1.97 -23.89 -1.12
C VAL A 516 -0.62 -24.58 -1.06
N ASN A 517 -0.63 -25.89 -0.79
CA ASN A 517 0.54 -26.74 -0.93
C ASN A 517 0.53 -27.42 -2.30
N LEU A 518 1.45 -27.00 -3.18
CA LEU A 518 1.72 -27.61 -4.48
C LEU A 518 2.88 -28.61 -4.43
N GLY A 519 3.64 -28.65 -3.33
CA GLY A 519 4.83 -29.50 -3.13
C GLY A 519 4.54 -30.91 -2.60
N THR A 520 5.56 -31.69 -2.29
CA THR A 520 5.46 -33.05 -1.72
C THR A 520 5.64 -33.08 -0.19
N GLY A 521 6.03 -31.96 0.43
CA GLY A 521 6.08 -31.79 1.88
C GLY A 521 4.72 -31.51 2.53
N CYS A 522 4.69 -31.07 3.79
CA CYS A 522 3.47 -30.82 4.56
C CYS A 522 2.56 -32.05 4.72
N LYS A 523 3.15 -33.26 4.78
CA LYS A 523 2.38 -34.52 4.89
C LYS A 523 1.83 -34.77 6.29
N ALA A 524 2.59 -34.41 7.32
CA ALA A 524 2.19 -34.48 8.72
C ALA A 524 1.67 -33.13 9.25
N ALA A 525 1.90 -32.05 8.50
CA ALA A 525 1.53 -30.70 8.88
C ALA A 525 0.07 -30.36 8.55
N ARG A 526 -0.38 -29.23 9.11
CA ARG A 526 -1.74 -28.72 9.01
C ARG A 526 -1.74 -27.33 8.40
N GLY A 527 -2.71 -27.06 7.52
CA GLY A 527 -2.90 -25.71 6.99
C GLY A 527 -3.28 -24.74 8.10
N ILE A 528 -4.23 -25.13 8.95
CA ILE A 528 -4.66 -24.40 10.14
C ILE A 528 -4.66 -25.34 11.34
N SER A 529 -4.12 -24.86 12.46
CA SER A 529 -4.00 -25.57 13.72
C SER A 529 -4.48 -24.68 14.85
N ALA A 530 -5.48 -25.12 15.60
CA ALA A 530 -5.88 -24.55 16.88
C ALA A 530 -5.73 -25.65 17.94
N LEU A 531 -4.65 -25.63 18.74
CA LEU A 531 -4.43 -26.67 19.74
C LEU A 531 -3.57 -26.24 20.92
N GLN A 532 -3.76 -26.92 22.05
CA GLN A 532 -2.88 -26.88 23.21
C GLN A 532 -1.70 -27.85 23.04
N LEU A 533 -0.45 -27.40 23.29
CA LEU A 533 0.75 -28.24 23.18
C LEU A 533 1.37 -28.59 24.53
N ALA A 534 1.40 -27.66 25.50
CA ALA A 534 2.02 -27.93 26.81
C ALA A 534 1.56 -27.01 27.96
N GLY A 535 0.81 -25.93 27.69
CA GLY A 535 0.62 -24.84 28.65
C GLY A 535 -0.67 -24.85 29.49
N GLY A 536 -1.61 -25.76 29.23
CA GLY A 536 -2.92 -25.74 29.91
C GLY A 536 -3.85 -24.61 29.44
N GLY A 537 -3.46 -23.84 28.42
CA GLY A 537 -4.25 -22.73 27.89
C GLY A 537 -5.30 -23.18 26.89
N PHE A 538 -6.47 -22.53 26.93
CA PHE A 538 -7.61 -22.85 26.07
C PHE A 538 -7.73 -21.83 24.93
N GLN A 539 -8.03 -22.29 23.71
CA GLN A 539 -8.46 -21.40 22.63
C GLN A 539 -9.97 -21.23 22.72
N ARG A 540 -10.46 -20.00 22.85
CA ARG A 540 -11.92 -19.75 22.96
C ARG A 540 -12.42 -18.64 22.06
N ASN A 541 -13.66 -18.77 21.60
CA ASN A 541 -14.34 -17.81 20.74
C ASN A 541 -13.53 -17.54 19.46
N VAL A 542 -13.29 -18.60 18.70
CA VAL A 542 -12.50 -18.55 17.46
C VAL A 542 -13.40 -18.77 16.26
N ASN A 543 -13.36 -17.84 15.31
CA ASN A 543 -14.05 -17.96 14.03
C ASN A 543 -13.04 -18.29 12.92
N ILE A 544 -13.30 -19.34 12.16
CA ILE A 544 -12.49 -19.78 11.02
C ILE A 544 -13.42 -19.77 9.81
N ASN A 545 -13.32 -18.73 8.96
CA ASN A 545 -14.25 -18.56 7.85
C ASN A 545 -13.63 -18.13 6.53
N ASP A 546 -14.30 -18.46 5.41
CA ASP A 546 -13.89 -18.02 4.07
C ASP A 546 -12.46 -18.40 3.68
N ASN A 547 -11.86 -19.43 4.30
CA ASN A 547 -10.50 -19.84 3.99
C ASN A 547 -10.47 -20.91 2.89
N VAL A 548 -9.41 -20.87 2.08
CA VAL A 548 -9.08 -21.89 1.09
C VAL A 548 -7.83 -22.63 1.54
N VAL A 549 -7.94 -23.92 1.86
CA VAL A 549 -6.79 -24.75 2.29
C VAL A 549 -6.69 -26.00 1.44
N ILE A 550 -5.67 -26.06 0.59
CA ILE A 550 -5.53 -27.08 -0.45
C ILE A 550 -4.20 -27.83 -0.34
N GLY A 551 -4.26 -29.16 -0.36
CA GLY A 551 -3.07 -30.03 -0.53
C GLY A 551 -2.27 -30.32 0.73
N TRP A 552 -2.74 -29.88 1.89
CA TRP A 552 -2.16 -30.15 3.21
C TRP A 552 -2.52 -31.56 3.71
N GLY A 553 -1.57 -32.29 4.28
CA GLY A 553 -1.82 -33.64 4.81
C GLY A 553 -1.94 -34.76 3.77
N ALA A 554 -1.38 -34.58 2.58
CA ALA A 554 -1.41 -35.59 1.51
C ALA A 554 -0.65 -36.88 1.92
N GLY A 555 -1.28 -38.05 1.76
CA GLY A 555 -0.64 -39.35 1.96
C GLY A 555 -0.75 -39.97 3.36
N PHE A 556 -1.81 -39.66 4.13
CA PHE A 556 -2.19 -40.35 5.37
C PHE A 556 -1.14 -40.38 6.51
N ASN A 557 -0.50 -39.25 6.82
CA ASN A 557 0.47 -39.16 7.94
C ASN A 557 0.02 -38.23 9.08
N GLY A 558 -1.28 -38.18 9.38
CA GLY A 558 -1.82 -37.37 10.48
C GLY A 558 -1.92 -35.86 10.23
N GLY A 559 -1.57 -35.39 9.02
CA GLY A 559 -1.82 -34.01 8.56
C GLY A 559 -3.25 -33.80 8.03
N GLY A 560 -3.56 -32.57 7.60
CA GLY A 560 -4.90 -32.18 7.16
C GLY A 560 -5.07 -30.68 6.90
N ALA A 561 -6.30 -30.24 6.59
CA ALA A 561 -6.58 -28.82 6.38
C ALA A 561 -6.66 -28.07 7.72
N LEU A 562 -7.39 -28.64 8.69
CA LEU A 562 -7.68 -28.02 9.98
C LEU A 562 -7.55 -29.05 11.10
N ILE A 563 -7.02 -28.63 12.25
CA ILE A 563 -7.24 -29.30 13.53
C ILE A 563 -7.79 -28.29 14.55
N VAL A 564 -8.89 -28.68 15.22
CA VAL A 564 -9.44 -28.05 16.43
C VAL A 564 -9.17 -29.04 17.57
N GLY A 565 -8.03 -28.85 18.22
CA GLY A 565 -7.45 -29.79 19.18
C GLY A 565 -7.76 -29.45 20.65
N SER A 566 -7.10 -30.21 21.53
CA SER A 566 -7.31 -30.20 22.97
C SER A 566 -7.40 -28.79 23.53
N GLY A 567 -8.44 -28.56 24.33
CA GLY A 567 -8.64 -27.28 25.03
C GLY A 567 -9.29 -26.18 24.15
N SER A 568 -9.66 -26.47 22.91
CA SER A 568 -10.47 -25.54 22.11
C SER A 568 -11.94 -25.55 22.56
N ALA A 569 -12.55 -24.38 22.69
CA ALA A 569 -13.99 -24.27 22.96
C ALA A 569 -14.65 -23.09 22.24
N ILE A 570 -15.90 -23.24 21.80
CA ILE A 570 -16.63 -22.19 21.06
C ILE A 570 -15.86 -21.82 19.79
N VAL A 571 -15.76 -22.79 18.88
CA VAL A 571 -15.05 -22.65 17.60
C VAL A 571 -16.04 -22.80 16.45
N ASN A 572 -16.14 -21.78 15.61
CA ASN A 572 -16.98 -21.79 14.42
C ASN A 572 -16.10 -21.96 13.17
N VAL A 573 -16.36 -22.98 12.37
CA VAL A 573 -15.67 -23.29 11.12
C VAL A 573 -16.70 -23.21 10.00
N THR A 574 -16.74 -22.09 9.29
CA THR A 574 -17.83 -21.78 8.35
C THR A 574 -17.40 -21.25 6.99
N ALA A 575 -18.12 -21.58 5.91
CA ALA A 575 -17.84 -21.02 4.58
C ALA A 575 -16.41 -21.29 4.04
N ASN A 576 -15.72 -22.32 4.54
CA ASN A 576 -14.37 -22.65 4.08
C ASN A 576 -14.37 -23.63 2.90
N ASN A 577 -13.31 -23.59 2.10
CA ASN A 577 -13.02 -24.57 1.06
C ASN A 577 -11.77 -25.37 1.41
N PHE A 578 -11.96 -26.59 1.89
CA PHE A 578 -10.87 -27.49 2.29
C PHE A 578 -10.80 -28.69 1.37
N GLY A 579 -9.60 -29.03 0.90
CA GLY A 579 -9.47 -30.23 0.10
C GLY A 579 -8.09 -30.67 -0.34
N GLY A 580 -8.06 -31.86 -0.93
CA GLY A 580 -6.87 -32.39 -1.58
C GLY A 580 -6.62 -31.81 -2.97
N ARG A 581 -5.36 -31.94 -3.42
CA ARG A 581 -4.97 -31.64 -4.81
C ARG A 581 -5.56 -32.64 -5.79
N THR A 582 -5.49 -33.92 -5.45
CA THR A 582 -5.94 -35.03 -6.27
C THR A 582 -6.88 -35.91 -5.45
N ASN A 583 -7.69 -36.72 -6.14
CA ASN A 583 -8.54 -37.73 -5.50
C ASN A 583 -7.92 -39.14 -5.55
N ASP A 584 -6.61 -39.22 -5.81
CA ASP A 584 -5.88 -40.48 -5.86
C ASP A 584 -5.67 -41.03 -4.44
N ALA A 585 -5.91 -42.32 -4.23
CA ALA A 585 -5.85 -42.95 -2.92
C ALA A 585 -4.48 -42.79 -2.23
N ALA A 586 -3.38 -42.75 -3.00
CA ALA A 586 -2.03 -42.57 -2.46
C ALA A 586 -1.71 -41.13 -2.04
N ASN A 587 -2.45 -40.14 -2.58
CA ASN A 587 -2.10 -38.72 -2.47
C ASN A 587 -3.25 -37.83 -1.94
N ARG A 588 -4.44 -38.39 -1.75
CA ARG A 588 -5.56 -37.69 -1.11
C ARG A 588 -5.22 -37.38 0.33
N VAL A 589 -5.87 -36.35 0.86
CA VAL A 589 -5.71 -35.95 2.26
C VAL A 589 -6.30 -37.02 3.16
N GLY A 590 -5.62 -37.35 4.26
CA GLY A 590 -6.13 -38.29 5.26
C GLY A 590 -7.43 -37.78 5.88
N SER A 591 -7.31 -36.82 6.79
CA SER A 591 -8.45 -36.12 7.40
C SER A 591 -8.40 -34.64 7.06
N LEU A 592 -9.50 -34.04 6.61
CA LEU A 592 -9.54 -32.60 6.37
C LEU A 592 -9.67 -31.82 7.67
N ILE A 593 -10.64 -32.18 8.50
CA ILE A 593 -10.93 -31.52 9.76
C ILE A 593 -10.80 -32.56 10.87
N ASP A 594 -9.91 -32.31 11.81
CA ASP A 594 -9.84 -33.07 13.05
C ASP A 594 -10.40 -32.24 14.20
N VAL A 595 -11.33 -32.82 14.96
CA VAL A 595 -11.84 -32.24 16.20
C VAL A 595 -11.50 -33.20 17.33
N VAL A 596 -10.59 -32.77 18.20
CA VAL A 596 -9.96 -33.60 19.22
C VAL A 596 -10.05 -32.87 20.56
N ASP A 597 -10.77 -33.45 21.53
CA ASP A 597 -10.84 -32.91 22.90
C ASP A 597 -11.24 -31.43 22.93
N ALA A 598 -12.27 -31.11 22.17
CA ALA A 598 -12.84 -29.78 22.01
C ALA A 598 -14.33 -29.76 22.35
N THR A 599 -14.84 -28.59 22.76
CA THR A 599 -16.23 -28.42 23.21
C THR A 599 -16.95 -27.29 22.45
N ASN A 600 -18.21 -27.48 22.10
CA ASN A 600 -19.01 -26.45 21.40
C ASN A 600 -18.32 -26.00 20.10
N VAL A 601 -18.11 -26.97 19.20
CA VAL A 601 -17.51 -26.74 17.89
C VAL A 601 -18.62 -26.83 16.85
N ARG A 602 -18.67 -25.85 15.93
CA ARG A 602 -19.61 -25.85 14.81
C ARG A 602 -18.82 -25.86 13.51
N VAL A 603 -19.02 -26.89 12.70
CA VAL A 603 -18.46 -27.03 11.36
C VAL A 603 -19.62 -27.00 10.37
N SER A 604 -19.86 -25.83 9.76
CA SER A 604 -21.02 -25.67 8.88
C SER A 604 -20.78 -24.87 7.61
N ASP A 605 -21.56 -25.13 6.55
CA ASP A 605 -21.47 -24.39 5.28
C ASP A 605 -20.06 -24.46 4.63
N ASN A 606 -19.32 -25.55 4.83
CA ASN A 606 -18.00 -25.72 4.21
C ASN A 606 -18.11 -26.55 2.93
N THR A 607 -17.22 -26.28 1.98
CA THR A 607 -16.94 -27.16 0.83
C THR A 607 -15.75 -28.05 1.15
N LEU A 608 -15.98 -29.36 1.24
CA LEU A 608 -14.98 -30.35 1.62
C LEU A 608 -14.76 -31.36 0.48
N HIS A 609 -13.54 -31.51 -0.01
CA HIS A 609 -13.33 -32.36 -1.18
C HIS A 609 -11.99 -33.10 -1.26
N ARG A 610 -11.99 -34.22 -2.00
CA ARG A 610 -10.79 -35.01 -2.34
C ARG A 610 -9.98 -35.45 -1.10
N CYS A 611 -10.66 -36.10 -0.17
CA CYS A 611 -10.08 -36.57 1.07
C CYS A 611 -10.62 -37.95 1.45
N SER A 612 -10.03 -38.53 2.49
CA SER A 612 -10.45 -39.83 3.02
C SER A 612 -11.49 -39.64 4.11
N TYR A 613 -11.24 -38.72 5.04
CA TYR A 613 -12.19 -38.32 6.06
C TYR A 613 -12.45 -36.83 5.94
N ALA A 614 -13.72 -36.46 5.81
CA ALA A 614 -14.10 -35.04 5.83
C ALA A 614 -14.00 -34.50 7.26
N LEU A 615 -14.34 -35.35 8.24
CA LEU A 615 -14.29 -35.05 9.66
C LEU A 615 -13.79 -36.28 10.43
N SER A 616 -12.81 -36.07 11.29
CA SER A 616 -12.30 -37.04 12.24
C SER A 616 -12.53 -36.53 13.66
N LEU A 617 -12.99 -37.41 14.54
CA LEU A 617 -13.51 -37.08 15.86
C LEU A 617 -12.74 -37.80 16.96
N ASN A 618 -12.50 -37.10 18.08
CA ASN A 618 -11.97 -37.70 19.29
C ASN A 618 -12.39 -36.88 20.53
N ALA A 619 -12.92 -37.53 21.58
CA ALA A 619 -13.17 -36.94 22.91
C ALA A 619 -13.91 -35.59 22.92
N SER A 620 -14.82 -35.34 21.98
CA SER A 620 -15.43 -34.02 21.79
C SER A 620 -16.87 -33.96 22.31
N VAL A 621 -17.29 -32.79 22.80
CA VAL A 621 -18.61 -32.53 23.38
C VAL A 621 -19.31 -31.41 22.62
N ASP A 622 -20.59 -31.58 22.31
CA ASP A 622 -21.42 -30.58 21.61
C ASP A 622 -20.79 -30.13 20.28
N LEU A 623 -20.64 -31.08 19.36
CA LEU A 623 -20.12 -30.83 18.01
C LEU A 623 -21.26 -30.85 16.99
N GLU A 624 -21.38 -29.77 16.22
CA GLU A 624 -22.27 -29.71 15.07
C GLU A 624 -21.48 -29.83 13.76
N PHE A 625 -21.87 -30.76 12.90
CA PHE A 625 -21.40 -30.89 11.52
C PHE A 625 -22.59 -30.75 10.57
N SER A 626 -22.79 -29.55 10.01
CA SER A 626 -24.04 -29.24 9.30
C SER A 626 -23.89 -28.45 8.01
N GLU A 627 -24.83 -28.62 7.07
CA GLU A 627 -24.91 -27.76 5.86
C GLU A 627 -23.63 -27.77 4.99
N ASN A 628 -22.75 -28.75 5.15
CA ASN A 628 -21.52 -28.84 4.36
C ASN A 628 -21.81 -29.49 3.00
N THR A 629 -21.06 -29.10 1.97
CA THR A 629 -21.06 -29.73 0.64
C THR A 629 -19.80 -30.58 0.48
N LEU A 630 -19.97 -31.88 0.24
CA LEU A 630 -18.88 -32.85 0.18
C LEU A 630 -18.76 -33.51 -1.19
N SER A 631 -17.54 -33.69 -1.72
CA SER A 631 -17.30 -34.42 -2.98
C SER A 631 -15.95 -35.15 -3.04
N GLY A 632 -15.94 -36.38 -3.55
CA GLY A 632 -14.73 -37.21 -3.57
C GLY A 632 -14.20 -37.46 -2.15
N VAL A 633 -15.10 -37.74 -1.21
CA VAL A 633 -14.80 -37.97 0.20
C VAL A 633 -14.96 -39.45 0.57
N GLY A 634 -14.36 -39.90 1.66
CA GLY A 634 -14.46 -41.27 2.13
C GLY A 634 -13.19 -42.07 1.86
N ASP A 635 -12.88 -43.00 2.74
CA ASP A 635 -11.65 -43.80 2.68
C ASP A 635 -11.74 -45.05 1.77
N GLY A 636 -12.91 -45.35 1.22
CA GLY A 636 -13.18 -46.55 0.43
C GLY A 636 -13.47 -47.80 1.26
N VAL A 637 -13.53 -47.71 2.59
CA VAL A 637 -13.67 -48.88 3.47
C VAL A 637 -14.63 -48.63 4.65
N VAL A 638 -14.45 -47.53 5.37
CA VAL A 638 -15.09 -47.28 6.66
C VAL A 638 -16.18 -46.23 6.55
N GLY A 639 -15.86 -45.02 6.07
CA GLY A 639 -16.82 -43.92 6.06
C GLY A 639 -16.26 -42.55 5.67
N VAL A 640 -17.08 -41.52 5.82
CA VAL A 640 -16.74 -40.12 5.53
C VAL A 640 -16.41 -39.33 6.81
N VAL A 641 -17.17 -39.61 7.88
CA VAL A 641 -16.96 -39.11 9.23
C VAL A 641 -16.55 -40.29 10.11
N THR A 642 -15.45 -40.17 10.85
CA THR A 642 -14.93 -41.29 11.66
C THR A 642 -14.31 -40.87 12.99
N ASP A 643 -14.05 -41.83 13.87
CA ASP A 643 -13.17 -41.67 15.02
C ASP A 643 -11.79 -42.29 14.74
N THR A 644 -10.74 -41.49 14.86
CA THR A 644 -9.37 -41.97 14.56
C THR A 644 -8.71 -42.64 15.78
N TYR A 645 -9.26 -42.43 16.98
CA TYR A 645 -8.67 -42.90 18.24
C TYR A 645 -9.71 -43.67 19.06
N ALA A 646 -9.50 -44.98 19.22
CA ALA A 646 -10.40 -45.85 19.95
C ALA A 646 -10.49 -45.45 21.44
N GLY A 647 -11.72 -45.42 21.99
CA GLY A 647 -11.96 -45.42 23.44
C GLY A 647 -12.41 -44.10 24.08
N THR A 648 -12.68 -43.05 23.30
CA THR A 648 -13.18 -41.77 23.83
C THR A 648 -14.66 -41.56 23.50
N ALA A 649 -15.41 -41.00 24.46
CA ALA A 649 -16.83 -40.75 24.28
C ALA A 649 -17.06 -39.46 23.47
N ILE A 650 -17.97 -39.52 22.52
CA ILE A 650 -18.54 -38.34 21.85
C ILE A 650 -19.98 -38.18 22.34
N THR A 651 -20.34 -36.99 22.81
CA THR A 651 -21.67 -36.66 23.31
C THR A 651 -22.18 -35.37 22.70
N GLY A 652 -23.46 -35.32 22.32
CA GLY A 652 -24.05 -34.13 21.70
C GLY A 652 -23.61 -33.90 20.25
N PHE A 653 -23.17 -34.94 19.53
CA PHE A 653 -22.80 -34.83 18.11
C PHE A 653 -24.05 -34.70 17.24
N LEU A 654 -24.17 -33.58 16.52
CA LEU A 654 -25.26 -33.31 15.59
C LEU A 654 -24.73 -33.25 14.16
N CYS A 655 -25.04 -34.26 13.36
CA CYS A 655 -24.69 -34.31 11.95
C CYS A 655 -25.93 -34.11 11.08
N LYS A 656 -26.13 -32.91 10.51
CA LYS A 656 -27.38 -32.59 9.81
C LYS A 656 -27.25 -31.82 8.51
N ASN A 657 -28.22 -31.97 7.60
CA ASN A 657 -28.35 -31.13 6.40
C ASN A 657 -27.10 -31.10 5.49
N ASN A 658 -26.18 -32.07 5.60
CA ASN A 658 -25.01 -32.11 4.73
C ASN A 658 -25.39 -32.68 3.36
N ARG A 659 -24.72 -32.20 2.31
CA ARG A 659 -24.91 -32.65 0.93
C ARG A 659 -23.66 -33.38 0.44
N VAL A 660 -23.73 -34.71 0.38
CA VAL A 660 -22.65 -35.54 -0.14
C VAL A 660 -22.91 -35.83 -1.62
N LEU A 661 -22.17 -35.14 -2.51
CA LEU A 661 -22.31 -35.25 -3.96
C LEU A 661 -21.69 -36.55 -4.50
N SER A 662 -20.54 -36.95 -3.95
CA SER A 662 -19.85 -38.18 -4.33
C SER A 662 -18.96 -38.68 -3.21
N VAL A 663 -18.82 -40.01 -3.13
CA VAL A 663 -17.86 -40.67 -2.25
C VAL A 663 -16.82 -41.43 -3.07
N ASN A 664 -15.67 -41.71 -2.47
CA ASN A 664 -14.65 -42.56 -3.07
C ASN A 664 -15.17 -44.01 -3.17
N PRO A 665 -14.78 -44.75 -4.23
CA PRO A 665 -15.26 -46.12 -4.43
C PRO A 665 -15.04 -47.00 -3.20
N GLY A 666 -16.09 -47.73 -2.80
CA GLY A 666 -16.06 -48.65 -1.67
C GLY A 666 -16.52 -48.05 -0.33
N THR A 667 -16.66 -46.72 -0.19
CA THR A 667 -17.12 -46.09 1.05
C THR A 667 -18.57 -46.47 1.38
N PRO A 668 -18.84 -47.27 2.43
CA PRO A 668 -20.17 -47.85 2.65
C PRO A 668 -21.05 -47.01 3.58
N ASN A 669 -20.47 -46.12 4.38
CA ASN A 669 -21.18 -45.36 5.41
C ASN A 669 -20.83 -43.88 5.32
N PHE A 670 -21.75 -43.02 5.78
CA PHE A 670 -21.47 -41.61 5.99
C PHE A 670 -20.77 -41.42 7.34
N VAL A 671 -21.42 -41.83 8.44
CA VAL A 671 -20.85 -41.76 9.80
C VAL A 671 -20.43 -43.14 10.31
N THR A 672 -19.17 -43.26 10.70
CA THR A 672 -18.58 -44.44 11.34
C THR A 672 -17.71 -43.98 12.51
N ALA A 673 -18.36 -43.44 13.55
CA ALA A 673 -17.70 -42.99 14.76
C ALA A 673 -18.15 -43.83 15.96
N ASN A 674 -17.20 -44.40 16.70
CA ASN A 674 -17.49 -45.07 17.96
C ASN A 674 -17.82 -44.03 19.04
N THR A 675 -18.96 -44.17 19.71
CA THR A 675 -19.32 -43.31 20.84
C THR A 675 -19.68 -44.16 22.06
N ALA A 676 -19.27 -43.69 23.25
CA ALA A 676 -19.55 -44.42 24.48
C ALA A 676 -21.05 -44.44 24.83
N ALA A 677 -21.79 -43.37 24.51
CA ALA A 677 -23.22 -43.22 24.85
C ALA A 677 -24.06 -42.71 23.67
N ALA A 678 -25.35 -43.08 23.66
CA ALA A 678 -26.31 -42.64 22.66
C ALA A 678 -26.90 -41.24 22.95
N ALA A 679 -26.78 -40.75 24.19
CA ALA A 679 -27.48 -39.56 24.64
C ALA A 679 -27.01 -38.31 23.88
N GLY A 680 -27.94 -37.69 23.14
CA GLY A 680 -27.74 -36.43 22.42
C GLY A 680 -27.13 -36.53 21.02
N ASN A 681 -26.67 -37.71 20.59
CA ASN A 681 -26.06 -37.87 19.27
C ASN A 681 -27.13 -38.09 18.18
N ARG A 682 -27.13 -37.28 17.11
CA ARG A 682 -28.17 -37.28 16.08
C ARG A 682 -27.59 -37.17 14.67
N ILE A 683 -28.19 -37.91 13.72
CA ILE A 683 -27.89 -37.83 12.29
C ILE A 683 -29.20 -37.52 11.56
N GLU A 684 -29.28 -36.37 10.88
CA GLU A 684 -30.56 -35.83 10.41
C GLU A 684 -30.47 -35.26 9.00
N ASN A 685 -31.44 -35.53 8.12
CA ASN A 685 -31.62 -34.74 6.88
C ASN A 685 -30.38 -34.60 5.98
N ASN A 686 -29.46 -35.57 6.02
CA ASN A 686 -28.28 -35.57 5.15
C ASN A 686 -28.63 -36.20 3.79
N VAL A 687 -28.19 -35.57 2.70
CA VAL A 687 -28.35 -36.07 1.33
C VAL A 687 -27.12 -36.91 0.97
N LEU A 688 -27.33 -38.22 0.77
CA LEU A 688 -26.26 -39.20 0.57
C LEU A 688 -26.35 -39.87 -0.82
N PRO A 689 -25.21 -40.27 -1.43
CA PRO A 689 -25.21 -41.07 -2.64
C PRO A 689 -25.85 -42.44 -2.43
N SER A 690 -26.37 -43.03 -3.52
CA SER A 690 -26.88 -44.40 -3.50
C SER A 690 -25.83 -45.39 -2.97
N GLY A 691 -26.26 -46.29 -2.09
CA GLY A 691 -25.40 -47.31 -1.49
C GLY A 691 -24.63 -46.85 -0.24
N VAL A 692 -24.62 -45.55 0.07
CA VAL A 692 -24.02 -45.03 1.31
C VAL A 692 -25.06 -45.01 2.43
N LYS A 693 -24.80 -45.72 3.51
CA LYS A 693 -25.68 -45.73 4.69
C LYS A 693 -25.45 -44.49 5.56
N PRO A 694 -26.47 -43.93 6.23
CA PRO A 694 -26.28 -42.80 7.15
C PRO A 694 -25.28 -43.08 8.26
N CYS A 695 -25.29 -44.31 8.79
CA CYS A 695 -24.41 -44.74 9.86
C CYS A 695 -24.02 -46.21 9.64
N ASN A 696 -22.82 -46.56 10.12
CA ASN A 696 -22.40 -47.95 10.21
C ASN A 696 -23.39 -48.76 11.09
N PRO A 697 -23.91 -49.91 10.62
CA PRO A 697 -24.86 -50.73 11.37
C PRO A 697 -24.44 -51.08 12.79
N SER A 698 -23.14 -51.27 13.03
CA SER A 698 -22.60 -51.58 14.37
C SER A 698 -22.74 -50.43 15.37
N PHE A 699 -22.96 -49.20 14.90
CA PHE A 699 -23.08 -48.01 15.72
C PHE A 699 -24.49 -47.39 15.70
N LEU A 700 -25.48 -48.01 15.03
CA LEU A 700 -26.84 -47.45 14.96
C LEU A 700 -27.48 -47.24 16.34
N SER A 701 -27.18 -48.07 17.33
CA SER A 701 -27.68 -47.91 18.70
C SER A 701 -27.11 -46.68 19.43
N LYS A 702 -26.11 -46.01 18.85
CA LYS A 702 -25.42 -44.85 19.40
C LYS A 702 -25.91 -43.52 18.83
N PHE A 703 -26.79 -43.54 17.82
CA PHE A 703 -27.29 -42.34 17.14
C PHE A 703 -28.80 -42.39 16.99
N ALA A 704 -29.47 -41.27 17.24
CA ALA A 704 -30.82 -41.07 16.73
C ALA A 704 -30.73 -40.69 15.25
N VAL A 705 -31.05 -41.64 14.37
CA VAL A 705 -31.01 -41.42 12.92
C VAL A 705 -32.40 -40.97 12.46
N ILE A 706 -32.53 -39.68 12.14
CA ILE A 706 -33.73 -39.07 11.58
C ILE A 706 -33.44 -38.83 10.10
N THR A 707 -33.46 -39.93 9.35
CA THR A 707 -33.43 -39.83 7.89
C THR A 707 -34.76 -39.25 7.41
N PRO A 708 -34.75 -38.30 6.47
CA PRO A 708 -35.93 -38.11 5.63
C PRO A 708 -36.25 -39.48 4.99
N PRO A 709 -37.52 -39.78 4.67
CA PRO A 709 -37.89 -41.03 4.02
C PRO A 709 -36.93 -41.28 2.85
N PRO A 710 -36.56 -42.54 2.57
CA PRO A 710 -35.54 -42.85 1.58
C PRO A 710 -35.93 -42.19 0.26
N THR A 711 -35.31 -41.07 -0.06
CA THR A 711 -35.20 -40.63 -1.43
C THR A 711 -34.12 -41.53 -2.03
N GLY A 712 -34.47 -42.80 -2.18
CA GLY A 712 -33.74 -43.82 -2.91
C GLY A 712 -33.87 -43.63 -4.42
N GLY A 713 -34.41 -42.50 -4.89
CA GLY A 713 -33.94 -41.94 -6.14
C GLY A 713 -32.68 -41.17 -5.79
N LEU A 714 -31.56 -41.51 -6.40
CA LEU A 714 -30.49 -40.55 -6.66
C LEU A 714 -31.09 -39.13 -6.76
N VAL A 715 -30.32 -38.11 -6.43
CA VAL A 715 -30.34 -36.92 -7.27
C VAL A 715 -29.87 -37.40 -8.66
N SER A 716 -30.70 -38.19 -9.35
CA SER A 716 -30.51 -38.71 -10.69
C SER A 716 -30.95 -37.53 -11.49
N GLY A 717 -30.10 -36.49 -11.46
CA GLY A 717 -30.25 -35.52 -12.48
C GLY A 717 -30.02 -36.29 -13.77
N ALA A 718 -31.01 -36.24 -14.67
CA ALA A 718 -30.81 -36.80 -15.98
C ALA A 718 -29.58 -36.08 -16.55
N THR A 719 -28.57 -36.87 -16.92
CA THR A 719 -27.38 -36.31 -17.54
C THR A 719 -27.77 -35.99 -18.97
N TYR A 720 -27.74 -34.72 -19.29
CA TYR A 720 -27.94 -34.24 -20.64
C TYR A 720 -26.62 -33.80 -21.20
N THR A 721 -26.42 -34.11 -22.48
CA THR A 721 -25.23 -33.71 -23.21
C THR A 721 -25.63 -32.83 -24.37
N PHE A 722 -24.85 -31.79 -24.62
CA PHE A 722 -25.00 -30.96 -25.81
C PHE A 722 -23.61 -30.58 -26.33
N SER A 723 -23.52 -30.34 -27.63
CA SER A 723 -22.27 -29.86 -28.26
C SER A 723 -22.18 -28.35 -28.11
N GLN A 724 -21.03 -27.86 -27.67
CA GLN A 724 -20.72 -26.44 -27.59
C GLN A 724 -19.46 -26.15 -28.40
N GLY A 725 -19.53 -25.15 -29.28
CA GLY A 725 -18.37 -24.64 -30.01
C GLY A 725 -17.36 -23.96 -29.09
N SER A 726 -16.16 -23.68 -29.61
CA SER A 726 -15.14 -22.97 -28.85
C SER A 726 -15.63 -21.58 -28.47
N LEU A 727 -15.37 -21.16 -27.23
CA LEU A 727 -15.85 -19.88 -26.72
C LEU A 727 -14.73 -19.18 -25.94
N SER A 728 -14.44 -17.93 -26.30
CA SER A 728 -13.46 -17.11 -25.59
C SER A 728 -14.15 -16.36 -24.46
N VAL A 729 -13.60 -16.46 -23.25
CA VAL A 729 -14.07 -15.76 -22.06
C VAL A 729 -12.97 -14.80 -21.63
N ALA A 730 -13.13 -13.51 -21.94
CA ALA A 730 -12.17 -12.49 -21.55
C ALA A 730 -12.01 -12.44 -20.01
N SER A 731 -10.86 -11.93 -19.54
CA SER A 731 -10.60 -11.69 -18.11
C SER A 731 -11.72 -10.82 -17.52
N GLY A 732 -12.22 -11.18 -16.33
CA GLY A 732 -13.30 -10.46 -15.64
C GLY A 732 -14.66 -10.48 -16.34
N SER A 733 -14.80 -11.19 -17.46
CA SER A 733 -16.03 -11.21 -18.24
C SER A 733 -16.93 -12.40 -17.90
N ARG A 734 -18.20 -12.24 -18.26
CA ARG A 734 -19.25 -13.23 -18.12
C ARG A 734 -19.79 -13.57 -19.50
N VAL A 735 -19.81 -14.86 -19.85
CA VAL A 735 -20.40 -15.32 -21.12
C VAL A 735 -21.51 -16.33 -20.85
N GLU A 736 -22.62 -16.19 -21.58
CA GLU A 736 -23.80 -17.05 -21.49
C GLU A 736 -23.95 -17.90 -22.76
N PHE A 737 -24.32 -19.18 -22.62
CA PHE A 737 -24.69 -20.07 -23.73
C PHE A 737 -25.79 -21.08 -23.33
N GLY A 738 -26.47 -21.69 -24.32
CA GLY A 738 -27.45 -22.77 -24.11
C GLY A 738 -28.92 -22.51 -24.51
N SER A 739 -29.21 -21.52 -25.36
CA SER A 739 -30.59 -21.05 -25.60
C SER A 739 -31.56 -22.04 -26.28
N ASN A 740 -31.11 -23.11 -26.94
CA ASN A 740 -31.99 -24.15 -27.49
C ASN A 740 -31.34 -25.54 -27.39
N LEU A 741 -31.93 -26.44 -26.61
CA LEU A 741 -31.60 -27.88 -26.62
C LEU A 741 -32.28 -28.56 -27.83
N ASP A 742 -31.93 -28.14 -29.06
CA ASP A 742 -32.47 -28.73 -30.29
C ASP A 742 -31.48 -29.71 -30.92
N ALA A 743 -31.42 -30.90 -30.32
CA ALA A 743 -31.11 -32.17 -30.96
C ALA A 743 -31.30 -33.24 -29.89
N THR A 744 -32.45 -33.93 -29.95
CA THR A 744 -32.80 -35.17 -29.23
C THR A 744 -31.82 -35.59 -28.13
N LEU A 745 -32.18 -35.33 -26.88
CA LEU A 745 -31.52 -35.90 -25.71
C LEU A 745 -31.54 -37.42 -25.85
N SER A 746 -30.42 -38.03 -26.21
CA SER A 746 -30.29 -39.50 -26.33
C SER A 746 -30.28 -40.11 -24.93
N GLY A 747 -31.47 -40.24 -24.35
CA GLY A 747 -31.69 -40.87 -23.05
C GLY A 747 -33.18 -41.12 -22.86
N THR A 748 -33.61 -42.37 -23.04
CA THR A 748 -35.01 -42.79 -22.85
C THR A 748 -35.36 -42.82 -21.36
N GLY A 749 -36.15 -41.85 -20.88
CA GLY A 749 -36.73 -41.84 -19.52
C GLY A 749 -37.46 -40.53 -19.17
N PRO A 750 -38.48 -40.54 -18.28
CA PRO A 750 -39.52 -39.52 -18.21
C PRO A 750 -39.07 -38.26 -17.43
N GLY A 751 -39.08 -37.09 -18.07
CA GLY A 751 -39.05 -35.80 -17.38
C GLY A 751 -38.40 -34.68 -18.18
N THR A 752 -39.20 -33.81 -18.79
CA THR A 752 -38.75 -32.52 -19.36
C THR A 752 -38.17 -31.64 -18.26
N ALA A 753 -36.99 -31.06 -18.46
CA ALA A 753 -36.41 -30.06 -17.55
C ALA A 753 -37.38 -28.88 -17.43
N ALA A 754 -37.76 -28.49 -16.22
CA ALA A 754 -38.73 -27.42 -15.98
C ALA A 754 -38.09 -26.25 -15.22
N VAL A 755 -38.64 -25.05 -15.39
CA VAL A 755 -38.21 -23.87 -14.62
C VAL A 755 -38.32 -24.18 -13.12
N GLY A 756 -37.21 -24.02 -12.39
CA GLY A 756 -37.07 -24.39 -10.97
C GLY A 756 -36.24 -25.65 -10.71
N ASP A 757 -35.96 -26.46 -11.73
CA ASP A 757 -35.00 -27.58 -11.62
C ASP A 757 -33.56 -27.03 -11.42
N LEU A 758 -32.75 -27.69 -10.58
CA LEU A 758 -31.34 -27.32 -10.36
C LEU A 758 -30.46 -27.86 -11.49
N VAL A 759 -29.64 -27.00 -12.08
CA VAL A 759 -28.68 -27.39 -13.13
C VAL A 759 -27.26 -27.40 -12.56
N LEU A 760 -26.63 -28.57 -12.52
CA LEU A 760 -25.22 -28.73 -12.22
C LEU A 760 -24.41 -28.81 -13.51
N VAL A 761 -23.45 -27.91 -13.67
CA VAL A 761 -22.59 -27.81 -14.86
C VAL A 761 -21.28 -28.54 -14.59
N VAL A 762 -20.94 -29.54 -15.40
CA VAL A 762 -19.70 -30.31 -15.27
C VAL A 762 -18.86 -30.13 -16.54
N PRO A 763 -17.84 -29.25 -16.54
CA PRO A 763 -16.93 -29.15 -17.67
C PRO A 763 -16.12 -30.44 -17.81
N GLN A 764 -15.83 -30.89 -19.05
CA GLN A 764 -15.02 -32.09 -19.28
C GLN A 764 -13.57 -31.93 -18.81
N THR A 765 -13.04 -30.71 -18.87
CA THR A 765 -11.72 -30.35 -18.40
C THR A 765 -11.85 -29.27 -17.32
N PRO A 766 -11.17 -29.42 -16.15
CA PRO A 766 -11.17 -28.38 -15.12
C PRO A 766 -10.63 -27.06 -15.67
N MET A 767 -11.41 -25.98 -15.55
CA MET A 767 -10.95 -24.62 -15.86
C MET A 767 -10.63 -23.90 -14.56
N LEU A 768 -9.34 -23.83 -14.23
CA LEU A 768 -8.86 -23.11 -13.04
C LEU A 768 -9.26 -21.63 -13.12
N GLY A 769 -9.95 -21.14 -12.07
CA GLY A 769 -10.37 -19.74 -11.95
C GLY A 769 -11.56 -19.32 -12.82
N CYS A 770 -12.34 -20.28 -13.31
CA CYS A 770 -13.68 -20.00 -13.86
C CYS A 770 -14.76 -20.56 -12.92
N THR A 771 -15.84 -19.80 -12.72
CA THR A 771 -17.05 -20.29 -12.04
C THR A 771 -18.15 -20.60 -13.05
N PHE A 772 -18.96 -21.61 -12.74
CA PHE A 772 -20.03 -22.10 -13.60
C PHE A 772 -21.36 -22.02 -12.86
N SER A 773 -22.39 -21.49 -13.50
CA SER A 773 -23.76 -21.61 -13.02
C SER A 773 -24.70 -22.02 -14.15
N GLY A 774 -25.75 -22.75 -13.80
CA GLY A 774 -26.76 -23.21 -14.74
C GLY A 774 -28.16 -22.92 -14.21
N ALA A 775 -29.09 -22.62 -15.10
CA ALA A 775 -30.50 -22.46 -14.78
C ALA A 775 -31.38 -22.99 -15.92
N VAL A 776 -32.56 -23.53 -15.59
CA VAL A 776 -33.58 -23.82 -16.60
C VAL A 776 -34.39 -22.54 -16.84
N THR A 777 -34.31 -21.95 -18.04
CA THR A 777 -34.95 -20.66 -18.37
C THR A 777 -36.35 -20.80 -18.98
N ALA A 778 -36.65 -21.96 -19.54
CA ALA A 778 -37.97 -22.42 -19.99
C ALA A 778 -37.93 -23.95 -20.03
N ASP A 779 -39.07 -24.61 -20.24
CA ASP A 779 -39.10 -26.07 -20.33
C ASP A 779 -38.11 -26.57 -21.40
N ASN A 780 -37.18 -27.44 -21.00
CA ASN A 780 -36.05 -27.92 -21.81
C ASN A 780 -35.14 -26.81 -22.39
N GLN A 781 -35.02 -25.65 -21.74
CA GLN A 781 -34.01 -24.65 -22.07
C GLN A 781 -33.10 -24.40 -20.88
N VAL A 782 -31.80 -24.63 -21.04
CA VAL A 782 -30.81 -24.43 -19.97
C VAL A 782 -29.89 -23.28 -20.35
N ARG A 783 -29.80 -22.27 -19.49
CA ARG A 783 -28.78 -21.23 -19.56
C ARG A 783 -27.58 -21.65 -18.72
N ILE A 784 -26.40 -21.69 -19.32
CA ILE A 784 -25.13 -21.83 -18.62
C ILE A 784 -24.40 -20.49 -18.68
N VAL A 785 -23.82 -20.12 -17.54
CA VAL A 785 -23.05 -18.92 -17.35
C VAL A 785 -21.66 -19.34 -16.92
N VAL A 786 -20.65 -18.81 -17.61
CA VAL A 786 -19.24 -18.94 -17.21
C VAL A 786 -18.72 -17.56 -16.84
N SER A 787 -18.16 -17.45 -15.65
CA SER A 787 -17.50 -16.21 -15.19
C SER A 787 -16.01 -16.48 -15.03
N ASN A 788 -15.18 -15.75 -15.77
CA ASN A 788 -13.74 -15.87 -15.68
C ASN A 788 -13.20 -14.87 -14.65
N THR A 789 -12.73 -15.38 -13.52
CA THR A 789 -12.14 -14.57 -12.44
C THR A 789 -10.60 -14.57 -12.51
N THR A 790 -10.00 -15.15 -13.54
CA THR A 790 -8.55 -15.09 -13.77
C THR A 790 -8.15 -13.77 -14.43
N GLY A 791 -6.90 -13.35 -14.24
CA GLY A 791 -6.33 -12.16 -14.87
C GLY A 791 -6.04 -12.30 -16.37
N SER A 792 -6.40 -13.42 -17.01
CA SER A 792 -6.14 -13.69 -18.43
C SER A 792 -7.37 -14.28 -19.12
N ALA A 793 -7.46 -14.11 -20.44
CA ALA A 793 -8.55 -14.69 -21.22
C ALA A 793 -8.45 -16.22 -21.21
N GLN A 794 -9.59 -16.90 -21.02
CA GLN A 794 -9.69 -18.34 -21.04
C GLN A 794 -10.42 -18.78 -22.32
N THR A 795 -9.93 -19.84 -22.96
CA THR A 795 -10.61 -20.45 -24.11
C THR A 795 -11.28 -21.73 -23.68
N ILE A 796 -12.61 -21.76 -23.78
CA ILE A 796 -13.39 -22.99 -23.72
C ILE A 796 -13.21 -23.71 -25.04
N ALA A 797 -12.58 -24.89 -25.03
CA ALA A 797 -12.47 -25.72 -26.23
C ALA A 797 -13.84 -26.23 -26.67
N ALA A 798 -14.01 -26.42 -27.99
CA ALA A 798 -15.20 -27.08 -28.52
C ALA A 798 -15.28 -28.51 -27.96
N ALA A 799 -16.38 -28.83 -27.29
CA ALA A 799 -16.53 -30.11 -26.61
C ALA A 799 -18.01 -30.48 -26.42
N THR A 800 -18.26 -31.74 -26.08
CA THR A 800 -19.56 -32.19 -25.58
C THR A 800 -19.65 -31.87 -24.10
N TRP A 801 -20.53 -30.94 -23.74
CA TRP A 801 -20.77 -30.53 -22.37
C TRP A 801 -21.75 -31.47 -21.69
N ARG A 802 -21.59 -31.66 -20.39
CA ARG A 802 -22.48 -32.46 -19.55
C ARG A 802 -23.14 -31.54 -18.54
N VAL A 803 -24.48 -31.56 -18.51
CA VAL A 803 -25.26 -30.95 -17.42
C VAL A 803 -26.08 -32.03 -16.73
N VAL A 804 -26.20 -31.90 -15.42
CA VAL A 804 -27.00 -32.79 -14.60
C VAL A 804 -28.17 -31.96 -14.09
N ILE A 805 -29.39 -32.25 -14.57
CA ILE A 805 -30.60 -31.51 -14.20
C ILE A 805 -31.36 -32.27 -13.12
N VAL A 806 -31.40 -31.69 -11.93
CA VAL A 806 -32.07 -32.22 -10.75
C VAL A 806 -33.48 -31.65 -10.66
N LYS A 807 -34.48 -32.53 -10.55
CA LYS A 807 -35.88 -32.08 -10.52
C LYS A 807 -36.17 -31.23 -9.30
N ALA A 808 -36.93 -30.15 -9.46
CA ALA A 808 -37.39 -29.30 -8.37
C ALA A 808 -38.18 -30.09 -7.32
N SER A 809 -38.94 -31.10 -7.75
CA SER A 809 -39.64 -32.03 -6.85
C SER A 809 -38.72 -32.98 -6.07
N GLN A 810 -37.45 -33.09 -6.46
CA GLN A 810 -36.40 -33.77 -5.70
C GLN A 810 -35.62 -32.80 -4.80
N LEU A 811 -35.83 -31.50 -4.97
CA LEU A 811 -35.31 -30.48 -4.07
C LEU A 811 -36.28 -30.37 -2.89
N ILE A 812 -35.79 -30.56 -1.67
CA ILE A 812 -36.56 -30.24 -0.47
C ILE A 812 -36.74 -28.71 -0.46
N PRO A 813 -37.94 -28.16 -0.16
CA PRO A 813 -38.15 -26.71 -0.11
C PRO A 813 -37.15 -26.08 0.85
N ILE A 814 -36.48 -25.02 0.39
CA ILE A 814 -35.72 -24.11 1.25
C ILE A 814 -36.74 -23.48 2.20
N ILE A 815 -36.57 -23.68 3.50
CA ILE A 815 -37.22 -22.88 4.54
C ILE A 815 -36.20 -21.89 5.06
#